data_AF-A0A6J0VN16-F1
#
_entry.id   AF-A0A6J0VN16-F1
#
_cell.length_a   1.000
_cell.length_b   1.000
_cell.length_c   1.000
_cell.angle_alpha   90.00
_cell.angle_beta   90.00
_cell.angle_gamma   90.00
#
_symmetry.space_group_name_H-M   'P 1'
#
loop_
_entity.id
_entity.type
_entity.pdbx_description
1 polymer ?
#
loop_
_entity_poly.entity_id
_entity_poly.type
_entity_poly.pdbx_seq_one_letter_code
_entity_poly.pdbx_strand_id
1 'polypeptide(L)'
;MSSVGKVTQIPSGKVYQQIFEAEVQLVRSLASSRKRAVERSMIPKDGKKPLMKKVDIREGEMVSPRQQKWMRTLPNDWTTENPVLYREKEIAKKERAQESENTIAAREVRGLMDTIVPERISTATFQKHGGNKRRAYESALAGFKEEIAQIGMEMEPLILEPGALLLKKLAESEEDVNNLFKKVENDSNLEDYTIQALLELRDQVAQKFLLQKREITELDETLHSLEFSRVDKLKSVLKKYMEIIEKTSYLMQPDVYRLINKEAMIINHALLGNRRALAQLFVNLMEARLQQELDSHRRWQCLMDAWKALKKEGLVQAFSEFMASEKIQTPPAVKKELETMMKDQSILQQKRLGHLCTICDLLPPNYSKAQLLEWRSSLNSLNKHVDTHHMDCMMRIRLQYEKVWQECLAQVQTCRKQLLDWKAFTEEEAESLVSPSFFQMVGSLQSKVEEELEALDKSFEIVAKQAEQQSSDLFSYFQEAVSLWETHQSVLLTQELELEKRMEQQRQKDRRENQAQEAHLDKLLDQLRQQSYENNLKSHLEKAKDFLKNMKCRYEAFHGLLTEEVMGYPVTVLKELSSYSSRLSRHFCVREIFEQNLEGEVVFQLREPEPHEKQLQKRTGRRRGKRRFKANMRKRDRSGRRRAGSLKPAEETEEEEDPEVESSTTQEVVMSPQKSVLSEEMDESREDSIPGLEEIQVDRDSSLRSPPNQASVLVHEEEEEEKKEEEEEREEEEWRSSSADEVKAQEESLGEISQEEMEFFTTSSGNTYFVFLPLKQEENSKTPHSNLPAIFFKDSSSARVLEEVIIPSRLVLEIKKQ
;
A
#
# COMPACT_ATOMS: atom_id res chain seq x y z
N MET A 1 99.27 -44.88 4.07
CA MET A 1 100.51 -45.63 4.34
C MET A 1 101.29 -44.87 5.41
N SER A 2 101.09 -45.21 6.68
CA SER A 2 101.73 -44.56 7.84
C SER A 2 102.95 -45.37 8.29
N SER A 3 104.05 -44.66 8.56
CA SER A 3 105.35 -45.21 8.92
C SER A 3 105.38 -45.80 10.34
N VAL A 4 105.69 -47.09 10.40
CA VAL A 4 106.68 -47.77 11.26
C VAL A 4 106.83 -47.31 12.71
N GLY A 5 106.59 -48.27 13.61
CA GLY A 5 106.75 -48.15 15.05
C GLY A 5 108.18 -47.89 15.55
N LYS A 6 108.23 -47.26 16.72
CA LYS A 6 109.38 -47.28 17.63
C LYS A 6 108.90 -47.79 18.98
N VAL A 7 109.28 -49.02 19.31
CA VAL A 7 109.20 -49.58 20.66
C VAL A 7 110.33 -48.95 21.47
N THR A 8 110.00 -48.13 22.47
CA THR A 8 110.94 -47.70 23.50
C THR A 8 110.72 -48.58 24.73
N GLN A 9 111.71 -49.40 25.08
CA GLN A 9 111.74 -50.09 26.37
C GLN A 9 111.86 -49.04 27.49
N ILE A 10 110.85 -48.97 28.34
CA ILE A 10 110.79 -48.11 29.54
C ILE A 10 111.01 -49.01 30.77
N PRO A 11 111.78 -48.59 31.80
CA PRO A 11 112.02 -49.40 33.00
C PRO A 11 110.71 -49.72 33.73
N SER A 12 110.56 -50.99 34.09
CA SER A 12 109.31 -51.73 34.39
C SER A 12 108.52 -51.34 35.65
N GLY A 13 108.80 -50.19 36.26
CA GLY A 13 108.09 -49.70 37.46
C GLY A 13 107.07 -48.58 37.22
N LYS A 14 107.29 -47.71 36.22
CA LYS A 14 106.40 -46.55 35.94
C LYS A 14 105.34 -46.80 34.88
N VAL A 15 105.46 -47.90 34.14
CA VAL A 15 104.56 -48.25 33.03
C VAL A 15 103.15 -48.54 33.55
N TYR A 16 103.02 -49.27 34.67
CA TYR A 16 101.71 -49.53 35.27
C TYR A 16 101.02 -48.26 35.77
N GLN A 17 101.78 -47.28 36.29
CA GLN A 17 101.24 -46.01 36.75
C GLN A 17 100.80 -45.11 35.58
N GLN A 18 101.56 -45.08 34.49
CA GLN A 18 101.19 -44.35 33.27
C GLN A 18 100.03 -45.00 32.51
N ILE A 19 99.97 -46.33 32.46
CA ILE A 19 98.82 -47.05 31.88
C ILE A 19 97.58 -46.81 32.72
N PHE A 20 97.70 -46.85 34.06
CA PHE A 20 96.58 -46.56 34.95
C PHE A 20 96.14 -45.09 34.86
N GLU A 21 97.06 -44.13 34.75
CA GLU A 21 96.70 -42.72 34.52
C GLU A 21 96.08 -42.48 33.14
N ALA A 22 96.57 -43.15 32.09
CA ALA A 22 95.99 -43.09 30.75
C ALA A 22 94.59 -43.74 30.71
N GLU A 23 94.40 -44.85 31.41
CA GLU A 23 93.09 -45.51 31.58
C GLU A 23 92.13 -44.62 32.36
N VAL A 24 92.58 -44.00 33.46
CA VAL A 24 91.78 -43.02 34.22
C VAL A 24 91.44 -41.79 33.37
N GLN A 25 92.36 -41.30 32.53
CA GLN A 25 92.07 -40.20 31.59
C GLN A 25 91.09 -40.61 30.49
N LEU A 26 91.18 -41.83 29.97
CA LEU A 26 90.25 -42.39 28.99
C LEU A 26 88.84 -42.56 29.58
N VAL A 27 88.75 -43.06 30.81
CA VAL A 27 87.46 -43.21 31.52
C VAL A 27 86.86 -41.83 31.82
N ARG A 28 87.68 -40.83 32.20
CA ARG A 28 87.22 -39.45 32.41
C ARG A 28 86.78 -38.77 31.11
N SER A 29 87.46 -39.00 29.99
CA SER A 29 87.09 -38.43 28.68
C SER A 29 85.83 -39.09 28.11
N LEU A 30 85.66 -40.41 28.28
CA LEU A 30 84.42 -41.12 27.97
C LEU A 30 83.25 -40.63 28.84
N ALA A 31 83.46 -40.47 30.15
CA ALA A 31 82.43 -39.97 31.06
C ALA A 31 82.00 -38.53 30.73
N SER A 32 82.94 -37.67 30.32
CA SER A 32 82.63 -36.29 29.93
C SER A 32 82.04 -36.17 28.52
N SER A 33 82.37 -37.08 27.59
CA SER A 33 81.69 -37.23 26.30
C SER A 33 80.23 -37.66 26.49
N ARG A 34 79.98 -38.67 27.35
CA ARG A 34 78.62 -39.12 27.70
C ARG A 34 77.81 -38.03 28.40
N LYS A 35 78.39 -37.26 29.33
CA LYS A 35 77.71 -36.09 29.94
C LYS A 35 77.32 -35.04 28.91
N ARG A 36 78.20 -34.67 27.98
CA ARG A 36 77.87 -33.71 26.90
C ARG A 36 76.80 -34.24 25.94
N ALA A 37 76.76 -35.55 25.68
CA ALA A 37 75.73 -36.17 24.86
C ALA A 37 74.35 -36.13 25.53
N VAL A 38 74.29 -36.36 26.86
CA VAL A 38 73.08 -36.26 27.67
C VAL A 38 72.60 -34.81 27.79
N GLU A 39 73.50 -33.83 28.01
CA GLU A 39 73.15 -32.40 28.08
C GLU A 39 72.64 -31.83 26.75
N ARG A 40 73.03 -32.41 25.61
CA ARG A 40 72.50 -32.04 24.28
C ARG A 40 71.15 -32.68 23.94
N SER A 41 70.63 -33.58 24.78
CA SER A 41 69.31 -34.19 24.61
C SER A 41 68.20 -33.32 25.22
N MET A 42 68.09 -32.07 24.79
CA MET A 42 66.92 -31.25 25.12
C MET A 42 65.74 -31.72 24.26
N ILE A 43 64.79 -32.39 24.91
CA ILE A 43 63.51 -32.85 24.33
C ILE A 43 62.65 -31.62 24.01
N PRO A 44 62.28 -31.36 22.75
CA PRO A 44 61.18 -30.45 22.44
C PRO A 44 59.86 -31.21 22.55
N LYS A 45 58.86 -30.56 23.16
CA LYS A 45 57.52 -31.09 23.37
C LYS A 45 56.87 -31.54 22.07
N ASP A 46 56.11 -32.63 22.20
CA ASP A 46 55.31 -33.31 21.20
C ASP A 46 54.54 -32.33 20.30
N GLY A 47 54.84 -32.38 19.00
CA GLY A 47 54.10 -31.68 17.97
C GLY A 47 53.88 -32.60 16.77
N LYS A 48 52.62 -32.94 16.50
CA LYS A 48 52.22 -33.74 15.33
C LYS A 48 52.73 -33.10 14.04
N LYS A 49 53.14 -33.94 13.08
CA LYS A 49 53.60 -33.54 11.74
C LYS A 49 52.56 -32.63 11.05
N PRO A 50 52.97 -31.53 10.38
CA PRO A 50 52.05 -30.79 9.51
C PRO A 50 51.80 -31.60 8.23
N LEU A 51 50.53 -31.89 7.93
CA LEU A 51 50.10 -32.32 6.60
C LEU A 51 49.69 -31.07 5.82
N MET A 52 50.50 -30.65 4.83
CA MET A 52 49.96 -29.82 3.75
C MET A 52 49.20 -30.76 2.80
N LYS A 53 47.87 -30.74 2.87
CA LYS A 53 47.06 -31.24 1.75
C LYS A 53 47.29 -30.28 0.57
N LYS A 54 47.72 -30.80 -0.58
CA LYS A 54 47.65 -30.08 -1.85
C LYS A 54 46.18 -30.06 -2.28
N VAL A 55 45.38 -29.19 -1.68
CA VAL A 55 44.03 -28.90 -2.15
C VAL A 55 43.91 -27.39 -2.07
N ASP A 56 43.57 -26.77 -3.19
CA ASP A 56 43.35 -25.33 -3.29
C ASP A 56 42.30 -24.91 -2.26
N ILE A 57 42.65 -23.92 -1.44
CA ILE A 57 41.77 -23.38 -0.40
C ILE A 57 40.64 -22.66 -1.12
N ARG A 58 39.40 -23.15 -0.99
CA ARG A 58 38.20 -22.39 -1.38
C ARG A 58 38.06 -21.19 -0.44
N GLU A 59 37.71 -20.02 -0.97
CA GLU A 59 37.50 -18.80 -0.19
C GLU A 59 36.54 -19.07 0.99
N GLY A 60 37.04 -18.90 2.23
CA GLY A 60 36.24 -18.99 3.46
C GLY A 60 36.81 -19.85 4.60
N GLU A 61 37.76 -20.77 4.37
CA GLU A 61 38.35 -21.56 5.46
C GLU A 61 39.48 -20.81 6.19
N MET A 62 39.33 -20.60 7.51
CA MET A 62 40.33 -19.93 8.34
C MET A 62 41.61 -20.78 8.48
N VAL A 63 42.69 -20.28 7.91
CA VAL A 63 44.05 -20.83 8.04
C VAL A 63 44.48 -20.83 9.51
N SER A 64 45.02 -21.95 10.01
CA SER A 64 45.49 -22.01 11.40
C SER A 64 46.60 -20.98 11.69
N PRO A 65 46.72 -20.44 12.92
CA PRO A 65 47.74 -19.43 13.25
C PRO A 65 49.17 -19.87 12.91
N ARG A 66 49.45 -21.17 13.02
CA ARG A 66 50.74 -21.77 12.67
C ARG A 66 51.02 -21.77 11.16
N GLN A 67 50.00 -21.96 10.33
CA GLN A 67 50.09 -21.90 8.86
C GLN A 67 50.12 -20.44 8.35
N GLN A 68 49.39 -19.53 8.98
CA GLN A 68 49.48 -18.09 8.68
C GLN A 68 50.88 -17.55 8.97
N LYS A 69 51.48 -17.98 10.09
CA LYS A 69 52.87 -17.62 10.43
C LYS A 69 53.83 -18.06 9.32
N TRP A 70 53.66 -19.26 8.78
CA TRP A 70 54.47 -19.77 7.67
C TRP A 70 54.25 -19.03 6.34
N MET A 71 53.00 -18.73 5.99
CA MET A 71 52.70 -18.00 4.74
C MET A 71 53.24 -16.58 4.75
N ARG A 72 53.32 -15.94 5.92
CA ARG A 72 53.85 -14.58 6.07
C ARG A 72 55.38 -14.53 6.24
N THR A 73 56.03 -15.65 6.48
CA THR A 73 57.48 -15.72 6.73
C THR A 73 58.26 -16.18 5.51
N LEU A 74 59.53 -15.76 5.41
CA LEU A 74 60.40 -16.13 4.29
C LEU A 74 60.79 -17.62 4.32
N PRO A 75 61.01 -18.26 3.15
CA PRO A 75 61.61 -19.60 3.08
C PRO A 75 62.97 -19.64 3.80
N ASN A 76 63.17 -20.62 4.68
CA ASN A 76 64.41 -20.80 5.48
C ASN A 76 64.75 -19.67 6.47
N ASP A 77 63.74 -18.99 7.02
CA ASP A 77 63.92 -18.17 8.22
C ASP A 77 64.45 -19.03 9.40
N TRP A 78 65.40 -18.48 10.17
CA TRP A 78 65.95 -19.14 11.37
C TRP A 78 64.94 -19.15 12.53
N THR A 79 63.94 -18.28 12.46
CA THR A 79 62.89 -18.08 13.47
C THR A 79 61.67 -18.98 13.25
N THR A 80 61.41 -19.38 12.00
CA THR A 80 60.25 -20.19 11.61
C THR A 80 60.66 -21.65 11.42
N GLU A 81 59.85 -22.57 11.93
CA GLU A 81 60.15 -24.01 11.88
C GLU A 81 60.34 -24.49 10.43
N ASN A 82 61.43 -25.19 10.11
CA ASN A 82 61.61 -25.80 8.79
C ASN A 82 61.09 -27.26 8.82
N PRO A 83 60.16 -27.65 7.93
CA PRO A 83 59.52 -28.98 7.97
C PRO A 83 60.47 -30.09 7.55
N VAL A 84 61.38 -29.79 6.63
CA VAL A 84 62.37 -30.73 6.11
C VAL A 84 63.39 -31.04 7.19
N LEU A 85 63.92 -30.00 7.85
CA LEU A 85 64.83 -30.17 9.00
C LEU A 85 64.14 -30.88 10.17
N TYR A 86 62.86 -30.61 10.43
CA TYR A 86 62.11 -31.33 11.45
C TYR A 86 61.94 -32.81 11.08
N ARG A 87 61.58 -33.11 9.84
CA ARG A 87 61.45 -34.48 9.32
C ARG A 87 62.77 -35.24 9.40
N GLU A 88 63.87 -34.63 8.97
CA GLU A 88 65.22 -35.23 9.05
C GLU A 88 65.65 -35.46 10.49
N LYS A 89 65.38 -34.50 11.40
CA LYS A 89 65.65 -34.68 12.84
C LYS A 89 64.84 -35.83 13.44
N GLU A 90 63.58 -35.99 13.06
CA GLU A 90 62.73 -37.11 13.51
C GLU A 90 63.20 -38.45 12.94
N ILE A 91 63.66 -38.49 11.68
CA ILE A 91 64.27 -39.69 11.08
C ILE A 91 65.57 -40.03 11.83
N ALA A 92 66.44 -39.05 12.06
CA ALA A 92 67.68 -39.24 12.81
C ALA A 92 67.44 -39.67 14.27
N LYS A 93 66.36 -39.21 14.91
CA LYS A 93 65.94 -39.69 16.24
C LYS A 93 65.51 -41.15 16.19
N LYS A 94 64.72 -41.54 15.19
CA LYS A 94 64.29 -42.94 15.01
C LYS A 94 65.46 -43.86 14.73
N GLU A 95 66.39 -43.44 13.87
CA GLU A 95 67.62 -44.16 13.58
C GLU A 95 68.48 -44.31 14.85
N ARG A 96 68.66 -43.24 15.64
CA ARG A 96 69.38 -43.30 16.93
C ARG A 96 68.70 -44.20 17.97
N ALA A 97 67.37 -44.27 17.98
CA ALA A 97 66.63 -45.16 18.88
C ALA A 97 66.72 -46.64 18.47
N GLN A 98 67.12 -46.92 17.23
CA GLN A 98 67.30 -48.27 16.66
C GLN A 98 68.77 -48.73 16.63
N GLU A 99 69.71 -47.90 17.10
CA GLU A 99 71.14 -48.24 17.18
C GLU A 99 71.40 -49.33 18.23
N SER A 100 72.12 -50.39 17.86
CA SER A 100 72.60 -51.42 18.79
C SER A 100 73.69 -50.88 19.74
N GLU A 101 73.84 -51.46 20.93
CA GLU A 101 74.88 -51.05 21.90
C GLU A 101 76.29 -51.06 21.30
N ASN A 102 76.59 -52.02 20.41
CA ASN A 102 77.87 -52.12 19.72
C ASN A 102 78.13 -50.94 18.78
N THR A 103 77.09 -50.40 18.12
CA THR A 103 77.22 -49.22 17.25
C THR A 103 77.39 -47.93 18.05
N ILE A 104 76.82 -47.85 19.24
CA ILE A 104 76.98 -46.73 20.17
C ILE A 104 78.41 -46.72 20.73
N ALA A 105 78.90 -47.86 21.21
CA ALA A 105 80.27 -47.99 21.71
C ALA A 105 81.31 -47.65 20.62
N ALA A 106 81.12 -48.10 19.38
CA ALA A 106 82.00 -47.77 18.26
C ALA A 106 81.97 -46.29 17.86
N ARG A 107 80.86 -45.58 18.08
CA ARG A 107 80.76 -44.13 17.86
C ARG A 107 81.42 -43.36 19.00
N GLU A 108 81.26 -43.80 20.25
CA GLU A 108 81.91 -43.19 21.42
C GLU A 108 83.44 -43.27 21.35
N VAL A 109 83.99 -44.41 20.92
CA VAL A 109 85.44 -44.59 20.74
C VAL A 109 85.97 -43.75 19.56
N ARG A 110 85.23 -43.68 18.44
CA ARG A 110 85.58 -42.81 17.30
C ARG A 110 85.45 -41.31 17.59
N GLY A 111 84.69 -40.93 18.61
CA GLY A 111 84.48 -39.55 19.02
C GLY A 111 85.55 -38.99 19.97
N LEU A 112 86.51 -39.81 20.39
CA LEU A 112 87.66 -39.36 21.17
C LEU A 112 88.58 -38.51 20.27
N MET A 113 89.05 -37.36 20.75
CA MET A 113 90.02 -36.55 20.02
C MET A 113 91.40 -37.23 20.09
N ASP A 114 91.97 -37.63 18.95
CA ASP A 114 93.34 -38.19 18.80
C ASP A 114 94.45 -37.15 19.00
N THR A 115 94.23 -36.13 19.83
CA THR A 115 95.24 -35.10 20.11
C THR A 115 96.00 -35.49 21.37
N ILE A 116 97.15 -36.15 21.20
CA ILE A 116 98.16 -36.28 22.27
C ILE A 116 98.61 -34.86 22.61
N VAL A 117 98.14 -34.32 23.73
CA VAL A 117 98.65 -33.07 24.29
C VAL A 117 100.05 -33.37 24.83
N PRO A 118 101.13 -32.78 24.31
CA PRO A 118 102.41 -32.85 24.99
C PRO A 118 102.31 -32.01 26.25
N GLU A 119 102.51 -32.67 27.39
CA GLU A 119 102.81 -31.97 28.64
C GLU A 119 104.02 -31.06 28.43
N ARG A 120 103.88 -29.83 28.95
CA ARG A 120 104.81 -28.70 28.81
C ARG A 120 106.28 -29.14 28.90
N ILE A 121 107.00 -28.98 27.79
CA ILE A 121 108.45 -28.74 27.80
C ILE A 121 108.67 -27.31 27.32
N SER A 122 109.13 -26.49 28.26
CA SER A 122 109.71 -25.17 28.07
C SER A 122 110.77 -25.14 26.97
N THR A 123 110.58 -24.30 25.94
CA THR A 123 111.69 -23.63 25.24
C THR A 123 111.24 -22.26 24.72
N ALA A 124 111.55 -21.23 25.51
CA ALA A 124 111.49 -19.84 25.13
C ALA A 124 112.79 -19.46 24.40
N THR A 125 112.89 -19.58 23.07
CA THR A 125 113.93 -18.87 22.28
C THR A 125 113.75 -18.73 20.75
N PHE A 126 112.54 -18.91 20.17
CA PHE A 126 112.30 -18.63 18.73
C PHE A 126 111.06 -17.75 18.41
N GLN A 127 110.50 -17.04 19.40
CA GLN A 127 109.22 -16.32 19.27
C GLN A 127 109.29 -14.85 18.83
N LYS A 128 110.48 -14.23 18.75
CA LYS A 128 110.60 -12.77 18.55
C LYS A 128 110.35 -12.28 17.11
N HIS A 129 110.50 -13.12 16.08
CA HIS A 129 110.34 -12.68 14.68
C HIS A 129 108.92 -12.94 14.11
N GLY A 130 108.27 -14.04 14.50
CA GLY A 130 106.86 -14.32 14.13
C GLY A 130 105.82 -13.45 14.86
N GLY A 131 106.13 -13.03 16.10
CA GLY A 131 105.24 -12.20 16.91
C GLY A 131 105.12 -10.73 16.45
N ASN A 132 106.10 -10.21 15.70
CA ASN A 132 106.03 -8.83 15.17
C ASN A 132 105.15 -8.75 13.92
N LYS A 133 105.29 -9.70 12.97
CA LYS A 133 104.40 -9.80 11.80
C LYS A 133 102.96 -10.11 12.20
N ARG A 134 102.77 -10.96 13.21
CA ARG A 134 101.45 -11.26 13.78
C ARG A 134 100.79 -10.03 14.42
N ARG A 135 101.51 -9.26 15.23
CA ARG A 135 100.98 -8.01 15.82
C ARG A 135 100.67 -6.95 14.76
N ALA A 136 101.52 -6.81 13.74
CA ALA A 136 101.28 -5.88 12.64
C ALA A 136 100.01 -6.26 11.83
N TYR A 137 99.84 -7.55 11.53
CA TYR A 137 98.64 -8.09 10.90
C TYR A 137 97.38 -7.91 11.76
N GLU A 138 97.44 -8.23 13.05
CA GLU A 138 96.33 -8.04 14.00
C GLU A 138 95.95 -6.55 14.13
N SER A 139 96.95 -5.65 14.10
CA SER A 139 96.72 -4.20 14.10
C SER A 139 96.10 -3.71 12.78
N ALA A 140 96.54 -4.23 11.63
CA ALA A 140 95.96 -3.90 10.32
C ALA A 140 94.50 -4.40 10.19
N LEU A 141 94.18 -5.57 10.75
CA LEU A 141 92.79 -6.05 10.82
C LEU A 141 91.92 -5.24 11.77
N ALA A 142 92.46 -4.79 12.90
CA ALA A 142 91.75 -3.89 13.80
C ALA A 142 91.45 -2.55 13.12
N GLY A 143 92.43 -1.96 12.45
CA GLY A 143 92.25 -0.73 11.65
C GLY A 143 91.26 -0.89 10.51
N PHE A 144 91.25 -2.02 9.80
CA PHE A 144 90.24 -2.34 8.78
C PHE A 144 88.82 -2.31 9.35
N LYS A 145 88.61 -2.97 10.50
CA LYS A 145 87.30 -3.00 11.17
C LYS A 145 86.89 -1.64 11.71
N GLU A 146 87.84 -0.85 12.20
CA GLU A 146 87.62 0.51 12.69
C GLU A 146 87.24 1.47 11.56
N GLU A 147 87.91 1.42 10.40
CA GLU A 147 87.54 2.21 9.23
C GLU A 147 86.15 1.82 8.67
N ILE A 148 85.77 0.54 8.71
CA ILE A 148 84.41 0.11 8.36
C ILE A 148 83.38 0.65 9.36
N ALA A 149 83.68 0.63 10.66
CA ALA A 149 82.80 1.17 11.69
C ALA A 149 82.64 2.69 11.55
N GLN A 150 83.72 3.40 11.20
CA GLN A 150 83.73 4.83 10.94
C GLN A 150 82.85 5.18 9.72
N ILE A 151 82.95 4.41 8.62
CA ILE A 151 82.03 4.56 7.48
C ILE A 151 80.58 4.35 7.92
N GLY A 152 80.31 3.38 8.80
CA GLY A 152 78.99 3.18 9.39
C GLY A 152 78.47 4.42 10.11
N MET A 153 79.27 5.02 11.00
CA MET A 153 78.90 6.22 11.76
C MET A 153 78.73 7.46 10.87
N GLU A 154 79.51 7.60 9.79
CA GLU A 154 79.34 8.70 8.83
C GLU A 154 78.04 8.58 8.02
N MET A 155 77.64 7.36 7.64
CA MET A 155 76.48 7.14 6.78
C MET A 155 75.14 7.19 7.54
N GLU A 156 75.13 6.87 8.83
CA GLU A 156 73.91 6.84 9.66
C GLU A 156 73.13 8.18 9.70
N PRO A 157 73.74 9.34 10.00
CA PRO A 157 73.01 10.62 9.99
C PRO A 157 72.52 10.99 8.58
N LEU A 158 73.32 10.68 7.55
CA LEU A 158 72.97 10.96 6.15
C LEU A 158 71.74 10.16 5.68
N ILE A 159 71.47 9.00 6.28
CA ILE A 159 70.29 8.17 5.99
C ILE A 159 69.09 8.63 6.83
N LEU A 160 69.32 9.02 8.09
CA LEU A 160 68.25 9.39 9.03
C LEU A 160 67.67 10.79 8.76
N GLU A 161 68.50 11.79 8.41
CA GLU A 161 68.05 13.16 8.17
C GLU A 161 67.00 13.27 7.04
N PRO A 162 67.19 12.68 5.84
CA PRO A 162 66.18 12.68 4.78
C PRO A 162 64.87 12.03 5.19
N GLY A 163 64.94 10.92 5.96
CA GLY A 163 63.75 10.23 6.48
C GLY A 163 62.97 11.08 7.49
N ALA A 164 63.65 11.77 8.39
CA ALA A 164 63.03 12.67 9.38
C ALA A 164 62.37 13.89 8.71
N LEU A 165 63.03 14.46 7.68
CA LEU A 165 62.47 15.56 6.90
C LEU A 165 61.20 15.14 6.15
N LEU A 166 61.20 13.96 5.53
CA LEU A 166 60.01 13.43 4.86
C LEU A 166 58.87 13.21 5.86
N LEU A 167 59.14 12.59 7.01
CA LEU A 167 58.11 12.35 8.03
C LEU A 167 57.42 13.64 8.47
N LYS A 168 58.18 14.73 8.65
CA LYS A 168 57.61 16.04 8.99
C LYS A 168 56.70 16.58 7.89
N LYS A 169 57.14 16.54 6.63
CA LYS A 169 56.35 16.98 5.47
C LYS A 169 55.07 16.15 5.29
N LEU A 170 55.16 14.84 5.51
CA LEU A 170 54.01 13.94 5.43
C LEU A 170 52.99 14.23 6.54
N ALA A 171 53.44 14.52 7.77
CA ALA A 171 52.54 14.91 8.86
C ALA A 171 51.81 16.24 8.58
N GLU A 172 52.54 17.27 8.12
CA GLU A 172 51.96 18.57 7.75
C GLU A 172 50.89 18.43 6.64
N SER A 173 51.18 17.61 5.63
CA SER A 173 50.24 17.37 4.53
C SER A 173 49.05 16.49 4.92
N GLU A 174 49.20 15.55 5.85
CA GLU A 174 48.09 14.78 6.43
C GLU A 174 47.14 15.68 7.25
N GLU A 175 47.69 16.64 8.01
CA GLU A 175 46.89 17.65 8.70
C GLU A 175 46.14 18.55 7.73
N ASP A 176 46.79 19.00 6.65
CA ASP A 176 46.15 19.77 5.57
C ASP A 176 44.95 19.03 4.96
N VAL A 177 45.11 17.74 4.60
CA VAL A 177 44.04 16.93 4.03
C VAL A 177 42.88 16.79 5.02
N ASN A 178 43.18 16.55 6.30
CA ASN A 178 42.15 16.48 7.34
C ASN A 178 41.42 17.82 7.54
N ASN A 179 42.14 18.95 7.44
CA ASN A 179 41.55 20.28 7.54
C ASN A 179 40.63 20.59 6.36
N LEU A 180 40.96 20.11 5.15
CA LEU A 180 40.08 20.24 3.97
C LEU A 180 38.75 19.52 4.18
N PHE A 181 38.77 18.27 4.67
CA PHE A 181 37.53 17.54 4.95
C PHE A 181 36.74 18.13 6.12
N LYS A 182 37.40 18.54 7.21
CA LYS A 182 36.73 19.14 8.37
C LYS A 182 35.98 20.42 8.03
N LYS A 183 36.43 21.21 7.05
CA LYS A 183 35.69 22.40 6.61
C LYS A 183 34.32 22.03 6.06
N VAL A 184 34.26 21.02 5.20
CA VAL A 184 33.02 20.59 4.56
C VAL A 184 32.12 19.78 5.51
N GLU A 185 32.70 18.97 6.40
CA GLU A 185 31.94 18.16 7.36
C GLU A 185 31.29 18.95 8.48
N ASN A 186 31.92 20.04 8.93
CA ASN A 186 31.41 20.84 10.05
C ASN A 186 30.41 21.92 9.60
N ASP A 187 30.32 22.17 8.30
CA ASP A 187 29.36 23.13 7.77
C ASP A 187 27.97 22.52 7.82
N SER A 188 27.10 23.13 8.62
CA SER A 188 25.70 22.75 8.80
C SER A 188 24.88 22.77 7.50
N ASN A 189 25.43 23.42 6.47
CA ASN A 189 24.78 23.71 5.21
C ASN A 189 25.39 22.90 4.06
N LEU A 190 25.61 21.59 4.27
CA LEU A 190 26.08 20.71 3.20
C LEU A 190 25.17 20.81 1.96
N GLU A 191 23.88 21.09 2.15
CA GLU A 191 22.92 21.36 1.07
C GLU A 191 23.28 22.56 0.18
N ASP A 192 23.91 23.61 0.68
CA ASP A 192 24.20 24.80 -0.12
C ASP A 192 25.40 24.62 -1.06
N TYR A 193 26.18 23.56 -0.86
CA TYR A 193 27.34 23.26 -1.68
C TYR A 193 26.94 22.86 -3.11
N THR A 194 27.62 23.45 -4.10
CA THR A 194 27.53 23.02 -5.48
C THR A 194 28.39 21.78 -5.70
N ILE A 195 28.00 20.94 -6.66
CA ILE A 195 28.82 19.77 -7.05
C ILE A 195 30.25 20.15 -7.46
N GLN A 196 30.43 21.35 -8.05
CA GLN A 196 31.74 21.86 -8.43
C GLN A 196 32.66 22.03 -7.21
N ALA A 197 32.15 22.57 -6.10
CA ALA A 197 32.94 22.71 -4.88
C ALA A 197 33.38 21.34 -4.31
N LEU A 198 32.53 20.31 -4.40
CA LEU A 198 32.88 18.94 -3.97
C LEU A 198 33.89 18.27 -4.91
N LEU A 199 33.83 18.55 -6.21
CA LEU A 199 34.82 18.08 -7.19
C LEU A 199 36.16 18.80 -6.99
N GLU A 200 36.15 20.10 -6.74
CA GLU A 200 37.36 20.88 -6.42
C GLU A 200 38.04 20.37 -5.15
N LEU A 201 37.26 19.99 -4.12
CA LEU A 201 37.79 19.34 -2.91
C LEU A 201 38.53 18.04 -3.26
N ARG A 202 37.94 17.19 -4.11
CA ARG A 202 38.58 15.95 -4.56
C ARG A 202 39.88 16.23 -5.29
N ASP A 203 39.89 17.20 -6.19
CA ASP A 203 41.07 17.55 -6.98
C ASP A 203 42.20 18.10 -6.09
N GLN A 204 41.87 18.93 -5.09
CA GLN A 204 42.83 19.43 -4.11
C GLN A 204 43.46 18.31 -3.29
N VAL A 205 42.64 17.36 -2.82
CA VAL A 205 43.11 16.18 -2.08
C VAL A 205 43.99 15.29 -2.97
N ALA A 206 43.59 15.04 -4.21
CA ALA A 206 44.37 14.26 -5.17
C ALA A 206 45.73 14.91 -5.48
N GLN A 207 45.78 16.24 -5.64
CA GLN A 207 47.03 16.97 -5.83
C GLN A 207 47.99 16.82 -4.64
N LYS A 208 47.48 16.84 -3.40
CA LYS A 208 48.29 16.63 -2.19
C LYS A 208 48.90 15.22 -2.16
N PHE A 209 48.13 14.18 -2.48
CA PHE A 209 48.65 12.80 -2.56
C PHE A 209 49.66 12.62 -3.70
N LEU A 210 49.48 13.28 -4.84
CA LEU A 210 50.47 13.27 -5.93
C LEU A 210 51.80 13.88 -5.51
N LEU A 211 51.78 14.98 -4.76
CA LEU A 211 53.00 15.59 -4.20
C LEU A 211 53.69 14.65 -3.21
N GLN A 212 52.95 14.04 -2.29
CA GLN A 212 53.51 13.08 -1.32
C GLN A 212 54.19 11.88 -1.98
N LYS A 213 53.58 11.31 -3.04
CA LYS A 213 54.19 10.20 -3.80
C LYS A 213 55.50 10.60 -4.45
N ARG A 214 55.60 11.84 -4.96
CA ARG A 214 56.83 12.40 -5.54
C ARG A 214 57.92 12.55 -4.48
N GLU A 215 57.58 13.04 -3.29
CA GLU A 215 58.55 13.17 -2.19
C GLU A 215 59.09 11.81 -1.72
N ILE A 216 58.27 10.75 -1.76
CA ILE A 216 58.72 9.38 -1.46
C ILE A 216 59.67 8.85 -2.54
N THR A 217 59.40 9.13 -3.82
CA THR A 217 60.34 8.76 -4.91
C THR A 217 61.65 9.51 -4.81
N GLU A 218 61.62 10.80 -4.47
CA GLU A 218 62.83 11.59 -4.25
C GLU A 218 63.65 11.05 -3.07
N LEU A 219 63.00 10.67 -1.96
CA LEU A 219 63.68 10.01 -0.84
C LEU A 219 64.34 8.71 -1.29
N ASP A 220 63.63 7.86 -2.03
CA ASP A 220 64.19 6.59 -2.52
C ASP A 220 65.43 6.80 -3.39
N GLU A 221 65.40 7.76 -4.32
CA GLU A 221 66.56 8.13 -5.15
C GLU A 221 67.75 8.61 -4.30
N THR A 222 67.50 9.45 -3.29
CA THR A 222 68.57 9.94 -2.39
C THR A 222 69.18 8.78 -1.58
N LEU A 223 68.38 7.88 -1.02
CA LEU A 223 68.84 6.72 -0.26
C LEU A 223 69.63 5.74 -1.14
N HIS A 224 69.19 5.53 -2.39
CA HIS A 224 69.95 4.74 -3.36
C HIS A 224 71.31 5.36 -3.65
N SER A 225 71.37 6.69 -3.90
CA SER A 225 72.63 7.40 -4.16
C SER A 225 73.61 7.31 -2.98
N LEU A 226 73.10 7.40 -1.75
CA LEU A 226 73.88 7.23 -0.52
C LEU A 226 74.42 5.82 -0.39
N GLU A 227 73.63 4.78 -0.68
CA GLU A 227 74.10 3.40 -0.62
C GLU A 227 75.14 3.10 -1.72
N PHE A 228 75.03 3.72 -2.91
CA PHE A 228 76.10 3.68 -3.91
C PHE A 228 77.40 4.32 -3.40
N SER A 229 77.31 5.50 -2.76
CA SER A 229 78.49 6.15 -2.18
C SER A 229 79.15 5.31 -1.08
N ARG A 230 78.35 4.59 -0.28
CA ARG A 230 78.82 3.65 0.74
C ARG A 230 79.58 2.48 0.12
N VAL A 231 79.07 1.93 -0.98
CA VAL A 231 79.75 0.86 -1.72
C VAL A 231 81.12 1.31 -2.21
N ASP A 232 81.23 2.53 -2.76
CA ASP A 232 82.50 3.07 -3.26
C ASP A 232 83.51 3.33 -2.13
N LYS A 233 83.07 3.85 -0.98
CA LYS A 233 83.89 4.00 0.24
C LYS A 233 84.37 2.65 0.78
N LEU A 234 83.50 1.65 0.86
CA LEU A 234 83.88 0.30 1.34
C LEU A 234 84.82 -0.40 0.37
N LYS A 235 84.64 -0.20 -0.93
CA LYS A 235 85.53 -0.72 -1.98
C LYS A 235 86.92 -0.11 -1.91
N SER A 236 87.05 1.18 -1.62
CA SER A 236 88.36 1.83 -1.45
C SER A 236 89.08 1.33 -0.19
N VAL A 237 88.37 1.17 0.93
CA VAL A 237 88.91 0.57 2.17
C VAL A 237 89.36 -0.87 1.96
N LEU A 238 88.55 -1.71 1.30
CA LEU A 238 88.94 -3.10 0.97
C LEU A 238 90.22 -3.15 0.13
N LYS A 239 90.38 -2.28 -0.87
CA LYS A 239 91.61 -2.20 -1.68
C LYS A 239 92.82 -1.77 -0.87
N LYS A 240 92.69 -0.72 -0.06
CA LYS A 240 93.75 -0.21 0.82
C LYS A 240 94.25 -1.30 1.77
N TYR A 241 93.33 -1.99 2.45
CA TYR A 241 93.70 -3.03 3.42
C TYR A 241 94.12 -4.35 2.78
N MET A 242 93.68 -4.65 1.55
CA MET A 242 94.23 -5.75 0.76
C MET A 242 95.74 -5.58 0.55
N GLU A 243 96.18 -4.39 0.13
CA GLU A 243 97.60 -4.08 -0.07
C GLU A 243 98.41 -4.09 1.24
N ILE A 244 97.83 -3.59 2.34
CA ILE A 244 98.50 -3.55 3.66
C ILE A 244 98.63 -4.95 4.26
N ILE A 245 97.57 -5.76 4.18
CA ILE A 245 97.56 -7.13 4.71
C ILE A 245 98.49 -8.02 3.89
N GLU A 246 98.55 -7.87 2.57
CA GLU A 246 99.52 -8.60 1.72
C GLU A 246 100.97 -8.31 2.14
N LYS A 247 101.30 -7.05 2.48
CA LYS A 247 102.64 -6.62 2.92
C LYS A 247 102.99 -7.02 4.37
N THR A 248 102.00 -7.17 5.25
CA THR A 248 102.22 -7.38 6.70
C THR A 248 101.91 -8.80 7.19
N SER A 249 101.38 -9.67 6.32
CA SER A 249 100.92 -11.00 6.70
C SER A 249 102.04 -11.97 7.11
N TYR A 250 101.72 -12.84 8.07
CA TYR A 250 102.49 -14.05 8.41
C TYR A 250 101.90 -15.31 7.73
N LEU A 251 100.82 -15.15 6.96
CA LEU A 251 100.04 -16.19 6.28
C LEU A 251 100.51 -16.37 4.83
N MET A 252 100.22 -17.54 4.22
CA MET A 252 100.47 -17.76 2.80
C MET A 252 99.51 -16.92 1.94
N GLN A 253 99.96 -16.44 0.77
CA GLN A 253 99.20 -15.57 -0.13
C GLN A 253 97.75 -16.06 -0.44
N PRO A 254 97.51 -17.38 -0.67
CA PRO A 254 96.15 -17.91 -0.85
C PRO A 254 95.22 -17.72 0.37
N ASP A 255 95.75 -17.76 1.58
CA ASP A 255 94.97 -17.62 2.81
C ASP A 255 94.58 -16.16 3.07
N VAL A 256 95.43 -15.20 2.67
CA VAL A 256 95.11 -13.77 2.68
C VAL A 256 93.95 -13.47 1.73
N TYR A 257 93.98 -14.00 0.49
CA TYR A 257 92.88 -13.83 -0.46
C TYR A 257 91.57 -14.49 0.03
N ARG A 258 91.63 -15.65 0.69
CA ARG A 258 90.45 -16.28 1.30
C ARG A 258 89.82 -15.41 2.39
N LEU A 259 90.64 -14.76 3.21
CA LEU A 259 90.16 -13.87 4.25
C LEU A 259 89.49 -12.62 3.66
N ILE A 260 90.12 -11.98 2.68
CA ILE A 260 89.56 -10.80 2.00
C ILE A 260 88.25 -11.16 1.29
N ASN A 261 88.19 -12.32 0.62
CA ASN A 261 86.95 -12.79 -0.01
C ASN A 261 85.85 -13.04 1.03
N LYS A 262 86.19 -13.56 2.22
CA LYS A 262 85.23 -13.77 3.31
C LYS A 262 84.69 -12.44 3.86
N GLU A 263 85.56 -11.46 4.10
CA GLU A 263 85.14 -10.13 4.58
C GLU A 263 84.34 -9.37 3.50
N ALA A 264 84.76 -9.44 2.23
CA ALA A 264 84.02 -8.87 1.11
C ALA A 264 82.63 -9.53 0.96
N MET A 265 82.52 -10.84 1.18
CA MET A 265 81.24 -11.54 1.18
C MET A 265 80.33 -11.05 2.31
N ILE A 266 80.86 -10.83 3.52
CA ILE A 266 80.11 -10.30 4.66
C ILE A 266 79.61 -8.87 4.36
N ILE A 267 80.48 -8.03 3.81
CA ILE A 267 80.13 -6.65 3.41
C ILE A 267 79.06 -6.66 2.32
N ASN A 268 79.22 -7.47 1.27
CA ASN A 268 78.25 -7.59 0.19
C ASN A 268 76.90 -8.11 0.71
N HIS A 269 76.91 -9.05 1.65
CA HIS A 269 75.68 -9.56 2.26
C HIS A 269 74.95 -8.45 3.04
N ALA A 270 75.68 -7.63 3.79
CA ALA A 270 75.12 -6.47 4.49
C ALA A 270 74.56 -5.42 3.51
N LEU A 271 75.29 -5.07 2.45
CA LEU A 271 74.84 -4.12 1.41
C LEU A 271 73.59 -4.61 0.68
N LEU A 272 73.52 -5.90 0.34
CA LEU A 272 72.32 -6.50 -0.24
C LEU A 272 71.14 -6.50 0.75
N GLY A 273 71.42 -6.72 2.04
CA GLY A 273 70.44 -6.57 3.11
C GLY A 273 69.89 -5.15 3.19
N ASN A 274 70.76 -4.13 3.15
CA ASN A 274 70.38 -2.72 3.16
C ASN A 274 69.56 -2.34 1.92
N ARG A 275 70.00 -2.71 0.72
CA ARG A 275 69.23 -2.44 -0.52
C ARG A 275 67.86 -3.09 -0.48
N ARG A 276 67.74 -4.31 0.05
CA ARG A 276 66.45 -4.96 0.26
C ARG A 276 65.60 -4.20 1.29
N ALA A 277 66.19 -3.72 2.37
CA ALA A 277 65.50 -2.93 3.38
C ALA A 277 65.01 -1.59 2.83
N LEU A 278 65.82 -0.90 2.01
CA LEU A 278 65.44 0.34 1.31
C LEU A 278 64.27 0.10 0.35
N ALA A 279 64.36 -0.94 -0.50
CA ALA A 279 63.27 -1.30 -1.40
C ALA A 279 61.98 -1.67 -0.62
N GLN A 280 62.10 -2.38 0.49
CA GLN A 280 60.95 -2.70 1.34
C GLN A 280 60.36 -1.45 2.00
N LEU A 281 61.20 -0.50 2.44
CA LEU A 281 60.76 0.77 2.98
C LEU A 281 59.97 1.57 1.93
N PHE A 282 60.48 1.67 0.71
CA PHE A 282 59.77 2.33 -0.38
C PHE A 282 58.40 1.69 -0.65
N VAL A 283 58.35 0.35 -0.75
CA VAL A 283 57.09 -0.38 -0.96
C VAL A 283 56.11 -0.12 0.18
N ASN A 284 56.55 -0.23 1.44
CA ASN A 284 55.70 -0.01 2.61
C ASN A 284 55.19 1.43 2.67
N LEU A 285 56.05 2.42 2.36
CA LEU A 285 55.66 3.83 2.33
C LEU A 285 54.64 4.09 1.21
N MET A 286 54.88 3.56 0.01
CA MET A 286 53.96 3.71 -1.12
C MET A 286 52.62 3.02 -0.85
N GLU A 287 52.63 1.81 -0.29
CA GLU A 287 51.42 1.08 0.11
C GLU A 287 50.61 1.85 1.15
N ALA A 288 51.26 2.35 2.21
CA ALA A 288 50.60 3.16 3.23
C ALA A 288 49.97 4.44 2.64
N ARG A 289 50.65 5.10 1.68
CA ARG A 289 50.07 6.28 1.00
C ARG A 289 48.89 5.93 0.11
N LEU A 290 48.96 4.82 -0.62
CA LEU A 290 47.84 4.34 -1.43
C LEU A 290 46.64 3.97 -0.55
N GLN A 291 46.87 3.37 0.62
CA GLN A 291 45.81 3.09 1.60
C GLN A 291 45.16 4.39 2.10
N GLN A 292 45.95 5.39 2.46
CA GLN A 292 45.42 6.71 2.86
C GLN A 292 44.62 7.41 1.74
N GLU A 293 45.09 7.32 0.49
CA GLU A 293 44.37 7.85 -0.68
C GLU A 293 43.02 7.14 -0.86
N LEU A 294 43.00 5.80 -0.72
CA LEU A 294 41.75 5.02 -0.75
C LEU A 294 40.79 5.43 0.37
N ASP A 295 41.28 5.61 1.59
CA ASP A 295 40.45 6.03 2.72
C ASP A 295 39.92 7.47 2.54
N SER A 296 40.72 8.37 1.98
CA SER A 296 40.27 9.71 1.61
C SER A 296 39.22 9.69 0.49
N HIS A 297 39.36 8.78 -0.48
CA HIS A 297 38.40 8.62 -1.55
C HIS A 297 37.07 8.08 -1.02
N ARG A 298 37.11 7.10 -0.09
CA ARG A 298 35.93 6.59 0.62
C ARG A 298 35.25 7.69 1.42
N ARG A 299 36.01 8.51 2.14
CA ARG A 299 35.48 9.65 2.91
C ARG A 299 34.79 10.65 1.99
N TRP A 300 35.40 10.99 0.86
CA TRP A 300 34.79 11.83 -0.16
C TRP A 300 33.52 11.21 -0.76
N GLN A 301 33.52 9.90 -1.06
CA GLN A 301 32.33 9.19 -1.52
C GLN A 301 31.19 9.27 -0.48
N CYS A 302 31.48 9.05 0.80
CA CYS A 302 30.49 9.18 1.87
C CYS A 302 29.89 10.60 1.94
N LEU A 303 30.72 11.64 1.76
CA LEU A 303 30.25 13.03 1.69
C LEU A 303 29.39 13.30 0.46
N MET A 304 29.78 12.77 -0.69
CA MET A 304 28.97 12.85 -1.92
C MET A 304 27.63 12.15 -1.76
N ASP A 305 27.61 10.97 -1.14
CA ASP A 305 26.37 10.21 -0.91
C ASP A 305 25.46 10.92 0.09
N ALA A 306 26.02 11.47 1.18
CA ALA A 306 25.27 12.29 2.14
C ALA A 306 24.69 13.55 1.48
N TRP A 307 25.49 14.26 0.69
CA TRP A 307 25.03 15.42 -0.08
C TRP A 307 23.92 15.05 -1.08
N LYS A 308 24.09 13.93 -1.81
CA LYS A 308 23.08 13.40 -2.73
C LYS A 308 21.78 13.09 -1.98
N ALA A 309 21.86 12.45 -0.82
CA ALA A 309 20.70 12.11 0.00
C ALA A 309 19.94 13.36 0.45
N LEU A 310 20.63 14.37 1.00
CA LEU A 310 20.01 15.63 1.41
C LEU A 310 19.33 16.35 0.23
N LYS A 311 19.98 16.38 -0.93
CA LYS A 311 19.38 16.96 -2.15
C LYS A 311 18.14 16.21 -2.63
N LYS A 312 18.13 14.89 -2.54
CA LYS A 312 16.95 14.07 -2.83
C LYS A 312 15.83 14.36 -1.83
N GLU A 313 16.14 14.39 -0.53
CA GLU A 313 15.17 14.66 0.53
C GLU A 313 14.56 16.06 0.42
N GLY A 314 15.36 17.10 0.18
CA GLY A 314 14.87 18.46 -0.04
C GLY A 314 13.94 18.58 -1.24
N LEU A 315 14.22 17.87 -2.35
CA LEU A 315 13.32 17.83 -3.51
C LEU A 315 12.02 17.08 -3.21
N VAL A 316 12.08 15.97 -2.48
CA VAL A 316 10.88 15.22 -2.06
C VAL A 316 10.01 16.07 -1.14
N GLN A 317 10.61 16.79 -0.20
CA GLN A 317 9.91 17.71 0.68
C GLN A 317 9.25 18.85 -0.12
N ALA A 318 9.99 19.53 -1.00
CA ALA A 318 9.45 20.60 -1.84
C ALA A 318 8.29 20.12 -2.73
N PHE A 319 8.38 18.90 -3.28
CA PHE A 319 7.29 18.31 -4.03
C PHE A 319 6.10 17.94 -3.14
N SER A 320 6.35 17.43 -1.92
CA SER A 320 5.28 17.14 -0.97
C SER A 320 4.53 18.40 -0.53
N GLU A 321 5.22 19.52 -0.33
CA GLU A 321 4.63 20.83 -0.05
C GLU A 321 3.80 21.35 -1.23
N PHE A 322 4.30 21.16 -2.45
CA PHE A 322 3.55 21.45 -3.67
C PHE A 322 2.26 20.62 -3.74
N MET A 323 2.33 19.30 -3.51
CA MET A 323 1.16 18.42 -3.47
C MET A 323 0.19 18.76 -2.34
N ALA A 324 0.69 19.24 -1.20
CA ALA A 324 -0.11 19.73 -0.08
C ALA A 324 -0.75 21.09 -0.34
N SER A 325 -0.35 21.79 -1.40
CA SER A 325 -0.91 23.10 -1.72
C SER A 325 -2.41 23.02 -2.01
N GLU A 326 -3.16 24.02 -1.56
CA GLU A 326 -4.62 24.06 -1.74
C GLU A 326 -5.04 24.03 -3.21
N LYS A 327 -4.19 24.52 -4.12
CA LYS A 327 -4.43 24.53 -5.56
C LYS A 327 -4.56 23.12 -6.14
N ILE A 328 -3.90 22.13 -5.53
CA ILE A 328 -3.86 20.75 -5.99
C ILE A 328 -4.83 19.89 -5.20
N GLN A 329 -4.83 20.02 -3.86
CA GLN A 329 -5.75 19.31 -2.98
C GLN A 329 -7.21 19.69 -3.24
N THR A 330 -7.50 20.98 -3.40
CA THR A 330 -8.87 21.45 -3.63
C THR A 330 -8.92 22.50 -4.74
N PRO A 331 -8.83 22.08 -6.02
CA PRO A 331 -8.67 23.01 -7.13
C PRO A 331 -9.79 24.05 -7.18
N PRO A 332 -9.47 25.36 -7.20
CA PRO A 332 -10.48 26.41 -7.17
C PRO A 332 -11.38 26.41 -8.42
N ALA A 333 -10.87 25.91 -9.55
CA ALA A 333 -11.66 25.69 -10.75
C ALA A 333 -12.77 24.65 -10.51
N VAL A 334 -12.46 23.55 -9.82
CA VAL A 334 -13.44 22.51 -9.48
C VAL A 334 -14.49 23.05 -8.51
N LYS A 335 -14.08 23.82 -7.48
CA LYS A 335 -15.03 24.47 -6.56
C LYS A 335 -16.03 25.37 -7.30
N LYS A 336 -15.55 26.15 -8.26
CA LYS A 336 -16.41 27.01 -9.10
C LYS A 336 -17.38 26.19 -9.96
N GLU A 337 -16.91 25.12 -10.60
CA GLU A 337 -17.77 24.24 -11.40
C GLU A 337 -18.86 23.57 -10.52
N LEU A 338 -18.50 23.14 -9.30
CA LEU A 338 -19.44 22.57 -8.34
C LEU A 338 -20.49 23.60 -7.90
N GLU A 339 -20.09 24.84 -7.60
CA GLU A 339 -21.01 25.92 -7.25
C GLU A 339 -21.96 26.29 -8.39
N THR A 340 -21.47 26.29 -9.63
CA THR A 340 -22.33 26.51 -10.80
C THR A 340 -23.30 25.37 -11.01
N MET A 341 -22.84 24.13 -10.80
CA MET A 341 -23.68 22.94 -10.90
C MET A 341 -24.83 22.99 -9.90
N MET A 342 -24.56 23.33 -8.62
CA MET A 342 -25.62 23.49 -7.62
C MET A 342 -26.65 24.56 -8.01
N LYS A 343 -26.18 25.73 -8.45
CA LYS A 343 -27.09 26.81 -8.91
C LYS A 343 -27.99 26.34 -10.06
N ASP A 344 -27.41 25.69 -11.07
CA ASP A 344 -28.17 25.18 -12.21
C ASP A 344 -29.13 24.04 -11.80
N GLN A 345 -28.68 23.13 -10.92
CA GLN A 345 -29.50 22.07 -10.34
C GLN A 345 -30.72 22.63 -9.64
N SER A 346 -30.57 23.66 -8.80
CA SER A 346 -31.69 24.31 -8.11
C SER A 346 -32.74 24.87 -9.09
N ILE A 347 -32.30 25.48 -10.20
CA ILE A 347 -33.17 26.04 -11.23
C ILE A 347 -33.90 24.94 -12.00
N LEU A 348 -33.18 23.89 -12.42
CA LEU A 348 -33.76 22.74 -13.11
C LEU A 348 -34.74 21.99 -12.22
N GLN A 349 -34.40 21.83 -10.94
CA GLN A 349 -35.28 21.22 -9.96
C GLN A 349 -36.54 22.04 -9.76
N GLN A 350 -36.43 23.37 -9.62
CA GLN A 350 -37.60 24.23 -9.49
C GLN A 350 -38.54 24.11 -10.70
N LYS A 351 -37.99 24.08 -11.91
CA LYS A 351 -38.76 23.83 -13.14
C LYS A 351 -39.43 22.46 -13.11
N ARG A 352 -38.73 21.43 -12.63
CA ARG A 352 -39.27 20.07 -12.53
C ARG A 352 -40.39 19.95 -11.54
N LEU A 353 -40.23 20.51 -10.34
CA LEU A 353 -41.28 20.53 -9.32
C LEU A 353 -42.50 21.34 -9.79
N GLY A 354 -42.28 22.47 -10.48
CA GLY A 354 -43.34 23.25 -11.11
C GLY A 354 -44.10 22.44 -12.16
N HIS A 355 -43.40 21.75 -13.06
CA HIS A 355 -44.02 20.89 -14.08
C HIS A 355 -44.79 19.71 -13.46
N LEU A 356 -44.28 19.12 -12.36
CA LEU A 356 -45.00 18.08 -11.64
C LEU A 356 -46.36 18.56 -11.10
N CYS A 357 -46.47 19.81 -10.65
CA CYS A 357 -47.72 20.37 -10.15
C CYS A 357 -48.76 20.63 -11.26
N THR A 358 -48.34 20.81 -12.52
CA THR A 358 -49.27 21.06 -13.64
C THR A 358 -50.20 19.89 -13.94
N ILE A 359 -49.91 18.69 -13.41
CA ILE A 359 -50.82 17.55 -13.55
C ILE A 359 -52.16 17.79 -12.86
N CYS A 360 -52.17 18.59 -11.78
CA CYS A 360 -53.39 18.97 -11.06
C CYS A 360 -54.30 19.88 -11.90
N ASP A 361 -53.77 20.55 -12.94
CA ASP A 361 -54.57 21.36 -13.86
C ASP A 361 -55.26 20.49 -14.94
N LEU A 362 -54.77 19.26 -15.15
CA LEU A 362 -55.35 18.29 -16.10
C LEU A 362 -56.55 17.57 -15.46
N LEU A 363 -57.60 18.32 -15.07
CA LEU A 363 -58.83 17.76 -14.51
C LEU A 363 -59.96 17.69 -15.56
N PRO A 364 -60.95 16.79 -15.41
CA PRO A 364 -62.14 16.76 -16.26
C PRO A 364 -62.86 18.12 -16.29
N PRO A 365 -63.43 18.55 -17.45
CA PRO A 365 -63.75 17.74 -18.63
C PRO A 365 -62.67 17.71 -19.71
N ASN A 366 -61.60 18.50 -19.60
CA ASN A 366 -60.54 18.58 -20.63
C ASN A 366 -59.57 17.38 -20.58
N TYR A 367 -59.76 16.48 -19.63
CA TYR A 367 -58.90 15.35 -19.34
C TYR A 367 -58.89 14.33 -20.48
N SER A 368 -57.72 14.10 -21.07
CA SER A 368 -57.53 13.13 -22.14
C SER A 368 -56.20 12.38 -22.00
N LYS A 369 -56.18 11.14 -22.49
CA LYS A 369 -54.96 10.33 -22.53
C LYS A 369 -53.83 10.98 -23.35
N ALA A 370 -54.19 11.74 -24.38
CA ALA A 370 -53.22 12.45 -25.22
C ALA A 370 -52.46 13.54 -24.45
N GLN A 371 -53.17 14.35 -23.67
CA GLN A 371 -52.55 15.40 -22.85
C GLN A 371 -51.68 14.82 -21.72
N LEU A 372 -52.10 13.70 -21.11
CA LEU A 372 -51.29 13.03 -20.09
C LEU A 372 -49.99 12.45 -20.68
N LEU A 373 -50.03 11.92 -21.90
CA LEU A 373 -48.84 11.47 -22.62
C LEU A 373 -47.91 12.63 -22.99
N GLU A 374 -48.47 13.77 -23.42
CA GLU A 374 -47.70 14.98 -23.69
C GLU A 374 -47.02 15.49 -22.42
N TRP A 375 -47.76 15.57 -21.30
CA TRP A 375 -47.22 15.91 -19.98
C TRP A 375 -46.07 14.98 -19.57
N ARG A 376 -46.24 13.66 -19.75
CA ARG A 376 -45.18 12.66 -19.48
C ARG A 376 -43.97 12.87 -20.38
N SER A 377 -44.18 13.15 -21.66
CA SER A 377 -43.09 13.39 -22.61
C SER A 377 -42.27 14.64 -22.23
N SER A 378 -42.95 15.69 -21.77
CA SER A 378 -42.33 16.92 -21.25
C SER A 378 -41.54 16.64 -19.97
N LEU A 379 -42.10 15.88 -19.02
CA LEU A 379 -41.40 15.50 -17.78
C LEU A 379 -40.17 14.64 -18.06
N ASN A 380 -40.29 13.66 -18.96
CA ASN A 380 -39.17 12.81 -19.37
C ASN A 380 -38.07 13.61 -20.08
N SER A 381 -38.45 14.57 -20.92
CA SER A 381 -37.53 15.54 -21.53
C SER A 381 -36.75 16.31 -20.46
N LEU A 382 -37.43 16.78 -19.42
CA LEU A 382 -36.82 17.53 -18.33
C LEU A 382 -35.90 16.67 -17.45
N ASN A 383 -36.30 15.43 -17.14
CA ASN A 383 -35.43 14.46 -16.45
C ASN A 383 -34.16 14.19 -17.27
N LYS A 384 -34.29 13.94 -18.57
CA LYS A 384 -33.14 13.80 -19.48
C LYS A 384 -32.25 15.05 -19.48
N HIS A 385 -32.85 16.25 -19.43
CA HIS A 385 -32.07 17.48 -19.38
C HIS A 385 -31.23 17.59 -18.09
N VAL A 386 -31.80 17.21 -16.95
CA VAL A 386 -31.07 17.11 -15.66
C VAL A 386 -29.92 16.11 -15.77
N ASP A 387 -30.16 14.91 -16.33
CA ASP A 387 -29.12 13.90 -16.50
C ASP A 387 -28.01 14.37 -17.44
N THR A 388 -28.34 15.00 -18.57
CA THR A 388 -27.35 15.57 -19.50
C THR A 388 -26.51 16.65 -18.84
N HIS A 389 -27.11 17.49 -17.98
CA HIS A 389 -26.40 18.53 -17.26
C HIS A 389 -25.43 17.93 -16.21
N HIS A 390 -25.84 16.88 -15.48
CA HIS A 390 -24.94 16.16 -14.58
C HIS A 390 -23.75 15.56 -15.33
N MET A 391 -23.99 14.91 -16.47
CA MET A 391 -22.91 14.35 -17.30
C MET A 391 -21.94 15.43 -17.80
N ASP A 392 -22.46 16.56 -18.28
CA ASP A 392 -21.66 17.70 -18.72
C ASP A 392 -20.82 18.30 -17.57
N CYS A 393 -21.41 18.44 -16.37
CA CYS A 393 -20.69 18.91 -15.19
C CYS A 393 -19.60 17.94 -14.75
N MET A 394 -19.89 16.63 -14.71
CA MET A 394 -18.90 15.60 -14.41
C MET A 394 -17.74 15.61 -15.40
N MET A 395 -18.03 15.79 -16.69
CA MET A 395 -17.00 15.93 -17.72
C MET A 395 -16.14 17.19 -17.50
N ARG A 396 -16.76 18.33 -17.18
CA ARG A 396 -16.02 19.57 -16.87
C ARG A 396 -15.13 19.41 -15.63
N ILE A 397 -15.65 18.80 -14.57
CA ILE A 397 -14.88 18.55 -13.34
C ILE A 397 -13.68 17.63 -13.61
N ARG A 398 -13.91 16.49 -14.31
CA ARG A 398 -12.83 15.58 -14.74
C ARG A 398 -11.78 16.32 -15.57
N LEU A 399 -12.20 17.20 -16.49
CA LEU A 399 -11.28 18.01 -17.29
C LEU A 399 -10.45 19.00 -16.45
N GLN A 400 -11.01 19.58 -15.39
CA GLN A 400 -10.23 20.46 -14.51
C GLN A 400 -9.20 19.67 -13.70
N TYR A 401 -9.56 18.48 -13.19
CA TYR A 401 -8.60 17.60 -12.52
C TYR A 401 -7.50 17.12 -13.47
N GLU A 402 -7.82 16.81 -14.73
CA GLU A 402 -6.82 16.47 -15.75
C GLU A 402 -5.77 17.58 -15.93
N LYS A 403 -6.17 18.86 -15.91
CA LYS A 403 -5.21 19.98 -15.94
C LYS A 403 -4.30 20.00 -14.71
N VAL A 404 -4.86 19.71 -13.53
CA VAL A 404 -4.08 19.61 -12.28
C VAL A 404 -3.10 18.44 -12.36
N TRP A 405 -3.49 17.30 -12.92
CA TRP A 405 -2.59 16.17 -13.17
C TRP A 405 -1.46 16.54 -14.12
N GLN A 406 -1.76 17.25 -15.21
CA GLN A 406 -0.75 17.77 -16.12
C GLN A 406 0.23 18.73 -15.44
N GLU A 407 -0.25 19.61 -14.55
CA GLU A 407 0.61 20.48 -13.74
C GLU A 407 1.50 19.66 -12.78
N CYS A 408 0.94 18.64 -12.12
CA CYS A 408 1.71 17.73 -11.26
C CYS A 408 2.80 16.99 -12.05
N LEU A 409 2.45 16.43 -13.20
CA LEU A 409 3.40 15.74 -14.07
C LEU A 409 4.48 16.69 -14.61
N ALA A 410 4.13 17.92 -14.98
CA ALA A 410 5.09 18.94 -15.39
C ALA A 410 6.07 19.29 -14.25
N GLN A 411 5.57 19.35 -13.01
CA GLN A 411 6.41 19.56 -11.83
C GLN A 411 7.35 18.38 -11.58
N VAL A 412 6.87 17.15 -11.70
CA VAL A 412 7.72 15.94 -11.63
C VAL A 412 8.84 15.97 -12.68
N GLN A 413 8.53 16.37 -13.91
CA GLN A 413 9.53 16.53 -14.96
C GLN A 413 10.53 17.65 -14.66
N THR A 414 10.07 18.73 -14.00
CA THR A 414 10.96 19.82 -13.56
C THR A 414 11.92 19.34 -12.47
N CYS A 415 11.43 18.55 -11.50
CA CYS A 415 12.28 17.91 -10.49
C CYS A 415 13.28 16.91 -11.13
N ARG A 416 12.86 16.12 -12.13
CA ARG A 416 13.77 15.25 -12.90
C ARG A 416 14.88 16.06 -13.59
N LYS A 417 14.52 17.16 -14.25
CA LYS A 417 15.51 18.05 -14.89
C LYS A 417 16.48 18.65 -13.87
N GLN A 418 15.99 19.12 -12.72
CA GLN A 418 16.83 19.65 -11.65
C GLN A 418 17.85 18.63 -11.13
N LEU A 419 17.45 17.36 -10.97
CA LEU A 419 18.36 16.27 -10.61
C LEU A 419 19.47 16.07 -11.65
N LEU A 420 19.11 16.10 -12.94
CA LEU A 420 20.06 15.96 -14.04
C LEU A 420 20.99 17.17 -14.18
N ASP A 421 20.49 18.38 -13.94
CA ASP A 421 21.27 19.63 -13.99
C ASP A 421 22.40 19.64 -12.95
N TRP A 422 22.21 18.95 -11.82
CA TRP A 422 23.26 18.77 -10.82
C TRP A 422 24.42 17.88 -11.28
N LYS A 423 24.29 17.14 -12.40
CA LYS A 423 25.33 16.28 -13.01
C LYS A 423 25.92 15.18 -12.09
N ALA A 424 25.47 15.08 -10.85
CA ALA A 424 25.84 14.04 -9.88
C ALA A 424 25.00 12.77 -10.03
N PHE A 425 23.76 12.92 -10.49
CA PHE A 425 22.77 11.85 -10.58
C PHE A 425 22.77 11.25 -11.97
N THR A 426 22.77 9.92 -12.04
CA THR A 426 22.52 9.21 -13.29
C THR A 426 21.03 9.25 -13.63
N GLU A 427 20.70 9.00 -14.90
CA GLU A 427 19.29 8.93 -15.33
C GLU A 427 18.52 7.83 -14.57
N GLU A 428 19.18 6.69 -14.32
CA GLU A 428 18.64 5.59 -13.50
C GLU A 428 18.39 6.02 -12.05
N GLU A 429 19.31 6.77 -11.43
CA GLU A 429 19.13 7.28 -10.06
C GLU A 429 17.97 8.29 -9.98
N ALA A 430 17.80 9.14 -11.00
CA ALA A 430 16.68 10.08 -11.07
C ALA A 430 15.35 9.35 -11.27
N GLU A 431 15.30 8.36 -12.18
CA GLU A 431 14.12 7.52 -12.40
C GLU A 431 13.77 6.67 -11.18
N SER A 432 14.76 6.17 -10.44
CA SER A 432 14.56 5.41 -9.20
C SER A 432 13.94 6.24 -8.07
N LEU A 433 14.04 7.57 -8.10
CA LEU A 433 13.37 8.45 -7.14
C LEU A 433 11.99 8.90 -7.65
N VAL A 434 11.90 9.21 -8.94
CA VAL A 434 10.65 9.65 -9.57
C VAL A 434 9.60 8.52 -9.57
N SER A 435 10.01 7.28 -9.87
CA SER A 435 9.12 6.13 -9.95
C SER A 435 8.37 5.81 -8.64
N PRO A 436 9.01 5.73 -7.47
CA PRO A 436 8.34 5.29 -6.25
C PRO A 436 7.81 6.45 -5.42
N SER A 437 8.49 7.60 -5.36
CA SER A 437 8.10 8.67 -4.43
C SER A 437 7.11 9.64 -5.05
N PHE A 438 7.42 10.20 -6.24
CA PHE A 438 6.58 11.21 -6.86
C PHE A 438 5.28 10.63 -7.45
N PHE A 439 5.37 9.54 -8.23
CA PHE A 439 4.16 8.94 -8.80
C PHE A 439 3.28 8.27 -7.75
N GLN A 440 3.82 7.76 -6.64
CA GLN A 440 2.97 7.25 -5.55
C GLN A 440 2.18 8.38 -4.89
N MET A 441 2.79 9.54 -4.65
CA MET A 441 2.09 10.71 -4.11
C MET A 441 1.00 11.20 -5.07
N VAL A 442 1.32 11.38 -6.36
CA VAL A 442 0.35 11.80 -7.39
C VAL A 442 -0.77 10.76 -7.53
N GLY A 443 -0.42 9.48 -7.63
CA GLY A 443 -1.37 8.38 -7.75
C GLY A 443 -2.29 8.25 -6.54
N SER A 444 -1.78 8.48 -5.32
CA SER A 444 -2.60 8.45 -4.10
C SER A 444 -3.61 9.59 -4.02
N LEU A 445 -3.29 10.75 -4.60
CA LEU A 445 -4.24 11.86 -4.69
C LEU A 445 -5.24 11.61 -5.81
N GLN A 446 -4.76 11.15 -6.97
CA GLN A 446 -5.61 10.80 -8.11
C GLN A 446 -6.65 9.73 -7.72
N SER A 447 -6.24 8.66 -7.04
CA SER A 447 -7.15 7.59 -6.66
C SER A 447 -8.25 8.09 -5.71
N LYS A 448 -7.92 8.95 -4.74
CA LYS A 448 -8.91 9.56 -3.84
C LYS A 448 -9.93 10.40 -4.60
N VAL A 449 -9.47 11.24 -5.52
CA VAL A 449 -10.36 12.07 -6.34
C VAL A 449 -11.22 11.23 -7.27
N GLU A 450 -10.66 10.17 -7.87
CA GLU A 450 -11.42 9.25 -8.72
C GLU A 450 -12.49 8.49 -7.92
N GLU A 451 -12.17 8.04 -6.71
CA GLU A 451 -13.14 7.43 -5.79
C GLU A 451 -14.29 8.39 -5.42
N GLU A 452 -13.97 9.65 -5.11
CA GLU A 452 -14.98 10.69 -4.83
C GLU A 452 -15.88 10.98 -6.05
N LEU A 453 -15.28 11.09 -7.24
CA LEU A 453 -16.02 11.34 -8.48
C LEU A 453 -16.90 10.15 -8.87
N GLU A 454 -16.40 8.93 -8.70
CA GLU A 454 -17.16 7.69 -8.94
C GLU A 454 -18.32 7.55 -7.95
N ALA A 455 -18.13 7.92 -6.68
CA ALA A 455 -19.21 7.96 -5.70
C ALA A 455 -20.29 8.98 -6.09
N LEU A 456 -19.88 10.15 -6.58
CA LEU A 456 -20.81 11.17 -7.08
C LEU A 456 -21.57 10.70 -8.32
N ASP A 457 -20.90 10.06 -9.29
CA ASP A 457 -21.53 9.51 -10.51
C ASP A 457 -22.61 8.47 -10.16
N LYS A 458 -22.27 7.50 -9.29
CA LYS A 458 -23.21 6.50 -8.76
C LYS A 458 -24.42 7.14 -8.08
N SER A 459 -24.19 8.21 -7.32
CA SER A 459 -25.29 8.91 -6.66
C SER A 459 -26.22 9.61 -7.63
N PHE A 460 -25.71 10.18 -8.73
CA PHE A 460 -26.55 10.73 -9.80
C PHE A 460 -27.34 9.64 -10.53
N GLU A 461 -26.75 8.48 -10.80
CA GLU A 461 -27.49 7.36 -11.38
C GLU A 461 -28.64 6.88 -10.49
N ILE A 462 -28.42 6.79 -9.18
CA ILE A 462 -29.46 6.39 -8.22
C ILE A 462 -30.60 7.41 -8.22
N VAL A 463 -30.28 8.71 -8.19
CA VAL A 463 -31.29 9.78 -8.21
C VAL A 463 -32.06 9.79 -9.54
N ALA A 464 -31.40 9.55 -10.68
CA ALA A 464 -32.05 9.45 -11.98
C ALA A 464 -33.04 8.27 -12.03
N LYS A 465 -32.61 7.08 -11.58
CA LYS A 465 -33.48 5.88 -11.47
C LYS A 465 -34.67 6.13 -10.54
N GLN A 466 -34.44 6.77 -9.40
CA GLN A 466 -35.51 7.10 -8.46
C GLN A 466 -36.51 8.10 -9.07
N ALA A 467 -36.04 9.13 -9.77
CA ALA A 467 -36.90 10.11 -10.43
C ALA A 467 -37.72 9.48 -11.56
N GLU A 468 -37.13 8.58 -12.36
CA GLU A 468 -37.83 7.83 -13.39
C GLU A 468 -38.92 6.94 -12.81
N GLN A 469 -38.62 6.22 -11.72
CA GLN A 469 -39.60 5.39 -11.01
C GLN A 469 -40.76 6.23 -10.48
N GLN A 470 -40.48 7.31 -9.75
CA GLN A 470 -41.50 8.21 -9.21
C GLN A 470 -42.36 8.85 -10.32
N SER A 471 -41.76 9.22 -11.45
CA SER A 471 -42.49 9.76 -12.61
C SER A 471 -43.40 8.72 -13.27
N SER A 472 -42.95 7.46 -13.34
CA SER A 472 -43.72 6.35 -13.90
C SER A 472 -44.87 5.94 -12.99
N ASP A 473 -44.64 5.92 -11.68
CA ASP A 473 -45.66 5.63 -10.67
C ASP A 473 -46.77 6.70 -10.69
N LEU A 474 -46.40 7.99 -10.70
CA LEU A 474 -47.35 9.10 -10.86
C LEU A 474 -48.13 9.00 -12.16
N PHE A 475 -47.44 8.75 -13.28
CA PHE A 475 -48.11 8.61 -14.57
C PHE A 475 -49.11 7.44 -14.58
N SER A 476 -48.73 6.27 -14.05
CA SER A 476 -49.63 5.11 -13.98
C SER A 476 -50.89 5.41 -13.17
N TYR A 477 -50.72 6.10 -12.04
CA TYR A 477 -51.82 6.50 -11.16
C TYR A 477 -52.84 7.41 -11.85
N PHE A 478 -52.37 8.43 -12.56
CA PHE A 478 -53.25 9.32 -13.32
C PHE A 478 -53.77 8.67 -14.61
N GLN A 479 -53.02 7.77 -15.24
CA GLN A 479 -53.49 7.05 -16.42
C GLN A 479 -54.72 6.18 -16.10
N GLU A 480 -54.73 5.53 -14.94
CA GLU A 480 -55.88 4.79 -14.45
C GLU A 480 -57.08 5.72 -14.25
N ALA A 481 -56.88 6.89 -13.62
CA ALA A 481 -57.94 7.89 -13.45
C ALA A 481 -58.49 8.41 -14.80
N VAL A 482 -57.64 8.69 -15.80
CA VAL A 482 -58.06 9.06 -17.17
C VAL A 482 -58.95 7.98 -17.76
N SER A 483 -58.54 6.71 -17.63
CA SER A 483 -59.30 5.60 -18.22
C SER A 483 -60.70 5.47 -17.65
N LEU A 484 -60.89 5.79 -16.35
CA LEU A 484 -62.21 5.81 -15.72
C LEU A 484 -63.09 6.92 -16.29
N TRP A 485 -62.54 8.11 -16.55
CA TRP A 485 -63.29 9.21 -17.15
C TRP A 485 -63.63 8.95 -18.63
N GLU A 486 -62.67 8.50 -19.43
CA GLU A 486 -62.90 8.19 -20.86
C GLU A 486 -63.93 7.06 -21.03
N THR A 487 -63.90 6.04 -20.17
CA THR A 487 -64.91 4.98 -20.19
C THR A 487 -66.30 5.51 -19.84
N HIS A 488 -66.43 6.34 -18.80
CA HIS A 488 -67.68 7.00 -18.46
C HIS A 488 -68.22 7.84 -19.61
N GLN A 489 -67.39 8.70 -20.21
CA GLN A 489 -67.75 9.52 -21.36
C GLN A 489 -68.20 8.66 -22.55
N SER A 490 -67.49 7.56 -22.83
CA SER A 490 -67.87 6.65 -23.92
C SER A 490 -69.22 5.98 -23.69
N VAL A 491 -69.52 5.57 -22.45
CA VAL A 491 -70.81 4.96 -22.10
C VAL A 491 -71.93 5.98 -22.25
N LEU A 492 -71.75 7.21 -21.78
CA LEU A 492 -72.73 8.28 -21.97
C LEU A 492 -73.00 8.56 -23.46
N LEU A 493 -71.96 8.68 -24.28
CA LEU A 493 -72.10 8.86 -25.73
C LEU A 493 -72.85 7.69 -26.39
N THR A 494 -72.60 6.44 -25.97
CA THR A 494 -73.36 5.29 -26.49
C THR A 494 -74.83 5.34 -26.08
N GLN A 495 -75.14 5.77 -24.86
CA GLN A 495 -76.52 5.92 -24.39
C GLN A 495 -77.26 7.05 -25.13
N GLU A 496 -76.59 8.16 -25.43
CA GLU A 496 -77.13 9.24 -26.26
C GLU A 496 -77.46 8.76 -27.67
N LEU A 497 -76.52 8.05 -28.31
CA LEU A 497 -76.73 7.48 -29.65
C LEU A 497 -77.87 6.45 -29.66
N GLU A 498 -77.98 5.61 -28.63
CA GLU A 498 -79.07 4.66 -28.47
C GLU A 498 -80.43 5.33 -28.27
N LEU A 499 -80.48 6.44 -27.53
CA LEU A 499 -81.69 7.26 -27.39
C LEU A 499 -82.07 7.88 -28.74
N GLU A 500 -81.14 8.52 -29.44
CA GLU A 500 -81.38 9.11 -30.76
C GLU A 500 -81.92 8.06 -31.75
N LYS A 501 -81.34 6.85 -31.72
CA LYS A 501 -81.80 5.73 -32.55
C LYS A 501 -83.23 5.30 -32.21
N ARG A 502 -83.58 5.18 -30.92
CA ARG A 502 -84.95 4.84 -30.48
C ARG A 502 -85.95 5.92 -30.87
N MET A 503 -85.62 7.18 -30.61
CA MET A 503 -86.43 8.34 -30.96
C MET A 503 -86.69 8.43 -32.47
N GLU A 504 -85.66 8.21 -33.30
CA GLU A 504 -85.84 8.22 -34.76
C GLU A 504 -86.61 7.00 -35.26
N GLN A 505 -86.44 5.82 -34.65
CA GLN A 505 -87.26 4.65 -34.95
C GLN A 505 -88.75 4.92 -34.67
N GLN A 506 -89.07 5.51 -33.53
CA GLN A 506 -90.43 5.86 -33.16
C GLN A 506 -90.99 6.90 -34.14
N ARG A 507 -90.27 8.01 -34.39
CA ARG A 507 -90.67 9.00 -35.42
C ARG A 507 -90.90 8.39 -36.79
N GLN A 508 -90.06 7.46 -37.24
CA GLN A 508 -90.24 6.79 -38.53
C GLN A 508 -91.48 5.89 -38.54
N LYS A 509 -91.75 5.17 -37.45
CA LYS A 509 -92.97 4.35 -37.31
C LYS A 509 -94.21 5.23 -37.42
N ASP A 510 -94.25 6.33 -36.69
CA ASP A 510 -95.39 7.26 -36.73
C ASP A 510 -95.52 7.97 -38.07
N ARG A 511 -94.42 8.34 -38.74
CA ARG A 511 -94.48 8.85 -40.13
C ARG A 511 -95.17 7.86 -41.08
N ARG A 512 -94.86 6.56 -40.98
CA ARG A 512 -95.51 5.52 -41.81
C ARG A 512 -96.98 5.35 -41.45
N GLU A 513 -97.31 5.35 -40.16
CA GLU A 513 -98.69 5.23 -39.69
C GLU A 513 -99.54 6.46 -40.04
N ASN A 514 -98.96 7.66 -40.01
CA ASN A 514 -99.60 8.90 -40.42
C ASN A 514 -99.88 8.92 -41.92
N GLN A 515 -98.92 8.52 -42.76
CA GLN A 515 -99.15 8.39 -44.21
C GLN A 515 -100.30 7.42 -44.52
N ALA A 516 -100.38 6.29 -43.80
CA ALA A 516 -101.48 5.35 -43.96
C ALA A 516 -102.84 5.94 -43.51
N GLN A 517 -102.85 6.75 -42.46
CA GLN A 517 -104.05 7.44 -41.96
C GLN A 517 -104.50 8.56 -42.89
N GLU A 518 -103.59 9.37 -43.41
CA GLU A 518 -103.85 10.41 -44.40
C GLU A 518 -104.47 9.80 -45.67
N ALA A 519 -103.89 8.71 -46.19
CA ALA A 519 -104.45 8.00 -47.34
C ALA A 519 -105.87 7.45 -47.07
N HIS A 520 -106.18 7.03 -45.84
CA HIS A 520 -107.52 6.58 -45.45
C HIS A 520 -108.50 7.75 -45.31
N LEU A 521 -108.05 8.88 -44.73
CA LEU A 521 -108.84 10.10 -44.61
C LEU A 521 -109.17 10.67 -46.00
N ASP A 522 -108.21 10.71 -46.92
CA ASP A 522 -108.42 11.15 -48.29
C ASP A 522 -109.50 10.30 -48.99
N LYS A 523 -109.46 8.98 -48.80
CA LYS A 523 -110.51 8.08 -49.30
C LYS A 523 -111.90 8.40 -48.71
N LEU A 524 -111.99 8.73 -47.42
CA LEU A 524 -113.24 9.13 -46.77
C LEU A 524 -113.73 10.51 -47.25
N LEU A 525 -112.83 11.46 -47.48
CA LEU A 525 -113.14 12.78 -48.02
C LEU A 525 -113.62 12.70 -49.48
N ASP A 526 -113.02 11.83 -50.29
CA ASP A 526 -113.47 11.58 -51.65
C ASP A 526 -114.84 10.90 -51.67
N GLN A 527 -115.09 9.95 -50.76
CA GLN A 527 -116.43 9.37 -50.58
C GLN A 527 -117.47 10.43 -50.20
N LEU A 528 -117.12 11.38 -49.32
CA LEU A 528 -117.97 12.52 -48.96
C LEU A 528 -118.28 13.42 -50.15
N ARG A 529 -117.27 13.75 -50.98
CA ARG A 529 -117.45 14.55 -52.20
C ARG A 529 -118.37 13.88 -53.22
N GLN A 530 -118.46 12.55 -53.23
CA GLN A 530 -119.24 11.75 -54.19
C GLN A 530 -120.68 11.43 -53.73
N GLN A 531 -121.09 11.73 -52.48
CA GLN A 531 -122.44 11.39 -51.99
C GLN A 531 -123.52 12.38 -52.46
N SER A 532 -124.67 11.87 -52.91
CA SER A 532 -125.83 12.67 -53.36
C SER A 532 -127.05 12.63 -52.42
N TYR A 533 -127.05 11.79 -51.39
CA TYR A 533 -128.16 11.64 -50.43
C TYR A 533 -127.78 12.16 -49.04
N GLU A 534 -128.62 13.03 -48.44
CA GLU A 534 -128.34 13.74 -47.19
C GLU A 534 -128.05 12.82 -45.99
N ASN A 535 -128.80 11.73 -45.85
CA ASN A 535 -128.61 10.78 -44.74
C ASN A 535 -127.27 10.02 -44.85
N ASN A 536 -126.83 9.71 -46.08
CA ASN A 536 -125.52 9.08 -46.31
C ASN A 536 -124.38 10.10 -46.14
N LEU A 537 -124.59 11.36 -46.53
CA LEU A 537 -123.62 12.42 -46.28
C LEU A 537 -123.38 12.64 -44.78
N LYS A 538 -124.47 12.70 -43.98
CA LYS A 538 -124.37 12.81 -42.51
C LYS A 538 -123.63 11.64 -41.88
N SER A 539 -123.87 10.40 -42.32
CA SER A 539 -123.17 9.23 -41.78
C SER A 539 -121.68 9.17 -42.17
N HIS A 540 -121.31 9.57 -43.38
CA HIS A 540 -119.90 9.69 -43.78
C HIS A 540 -119.20 10.86 -43.07
N LEU A 541 -119.92 11.94 -42.77
CA LEU A 541 -119.37 13.10 -42.07
C LEU A 541 -119.10 12.79 -40.60
N GLU A 542 -119.98 12.05 -39.93
CA GLU A 542 -119.71 11.54 -38.58
C GLU A 542 -118.55 10.53 -38.58
N LYS A 543 -118.47 9.63 -39.57
CA LYS A 543 -117.29 8.75 -39.73
C LYS A 543 -115.98 9.52 -39.90
N ALA A 544 -115.97 10.60 -40.68
CA ALA A 544 -114.79 11.44 -40.86
C ALA A 544 -114.41 12.20 -39.58
N LYS A 545 -115.39 12.72 -38.84
CA LYS A 545 -115.15 13.35 -37.52
C LYS A 545 -114.59 12.35 -36.52
N ASP A 546 -115.13 11.14 -36.45
CA ASP A 546 -114.64 10.11 -35.54
C ASP A 546 -113.26 9.59 -35.96
N PHE A 547 -112.97 9.54 -37.27
CA PHE A 547 -111.63 9.26 -37.77
C PHE A 547 -110.63 10.36 -37.40
N LEU A 548 -110.99 11.64 -37.52
CA LEU A 548 -110.16 12.77 -37.08
C LEU A 548 -109.91 12.76 -35.57
N LYS A 549 -110.92 12.40 -34.75
CA LYS A 549 -110.72 12.17 -33.31
C LYS A 549 -109.75 11.02 -33.05
N ASN A 550 -109.85 9.92 -33.79
CA ASN A 550 -108.92 8.79 -33.68
C ASN A 550 -107.49 9.20 -34.05
N MET A 551 -107.30 9.96 -35.14
CA MET A 551 -105.99 10.52 -35.50
C MET A 551 -105.43 11.38 -34.35
N LYS A 552 -106.24 12.28 -33.79
CA LYS A 552 -105.85 13.11 -32.64
C LYS A 552 -105.40 12.25 -31.45
N CYS A 553 -106.17 11.23 -31.05
CA CYS A 553 -105.81 10.33 -29.97
C CYS A 553 -104.49 9.57 -30.23
N ARG A 554 -104.21 9.23 -31.50
CA ARG A 554 -102.95 8.56 -31.88
C ARG A 554 -101.75 9.50 -31.80
N TYR A 555 -101.88 10.76 -32.21
CA TYR A 555 -100.83 11.76 -32.01
C TYR A 555 -100.56 12.01 -30.52
N GLU A 556 -101.60 12.07 -29.70
CA GLU A 556 -101.46 12.17 -28.24
C GLU A 556 -100.74 10.95 -27.66
N ALA A 557 -101.06 9.74 -28.13
CA ALA A 557 -100.38 8.51 -27.72
C ALA A 557 -98.90 8.47 -28.18
N PHE A 558 -98.60 8.91 -29.41
CA PHE A 558 -97.23 9.04 -29.91
C PHE A 558 -96.42 10.02 -29.06
N HIS A 559 -96.98 11.20 -28.77
CA HIS A 559 -96.32 12.17 -27.91
C HIS A 559 -96.08 11.60 -26.50
N GLY A 560 -97.02 10.81 -25.97
CA GLY A 560 -96.84 10.06 -24.74
C GLY A 560 -95.63 9.12 -24.79
N LEU A 561 -95.57 8.25 -25.80
CA LEU A 561 -94.45 7.31 -26.01
C LEU A 561 -93.10 8.02 -26.18
N LEU A 562 -93.06 9.09 -26.97
CA LEU A 562 -91.85 9.88 -27.18
C LEU A 562 -91.38 10.55 -25.88
N THR A 563 -92.32 11.04 -25.08
CA THR A 563 -92.03 11.62 -23.77
C THR A 563 -91.52 10.56 -22.81
N GLU A 564 -92.11 9.36 -22.79
CA GLU A 564 -91.62 8.23 -21.98
C GLU A 564 -90.17 7.85 -22.33
N GLU A 565 -89.83 7.79 -23.62
CA GLU A 565 -88.46 7.49 -24.06
C GLU A 565 -87.46 8.57 -23.59
N VAL A 566 -87.82 9.84 -23.72
CA VAL A 566 -86.96 10.97 -23.27
C VAL A 566 -86.84 10.99 -21.75
N MET A 567 -87.92 10.75 -21.02
CA MET A 567 -87.92 10.74 -19.55
C MET A 567 -87.15 9.56 -18.96
N GLY A 568 -86.92 8.50 -19.75
CA GLY A 568 -86.04 7.40 -19.36
C GLY A 568 -84.54 7.73 -19.37
N TYR A 569 -84.11 8.74 -20.15
CA TYR A 569 -82.70 9.06 -20.32
C TYR A 569 -82.01 9.64 -19.06
N PRO A 570 -82.61 10.59 -18.32
CA PRO A 570 -82.04 11.04 -17.04
C PRO A 570 -81.78 9.89 -16.06
N VAL A 571 -82.65 8.88 -16.03
CA VAL A 571 -82.48 7.70 -15.17
C VAL A 571 -81.26 6.87 -15.57
N THR A 572 -80.97 6.73 -16.86
CA THR A 572 -79.79 5.99 -17.33
C THR A 572 -78.49 6.75 -17.06
N VAL A 573 -78.52 8.09 -17.20
CA VAL A 573 -77.38 8.96 -16.87
C VAL A 573 -77.04 8.88 -15.38
N LEU A 574 -78.04 8.95 -14.48
CA LEU A 574 -77.82 8.83 -13.04
C LEU A 574 -77.26 7.46 -12.62
N LYS A 575 -77.67 6.38 -13.30
CA LYS A 575 -77.10 5.03 -13.11
C LYS A 575 -75.64 4.95 -13.52
N GLU A 576 -75.26 5.57 -14.65
CA GLU A 576 -73.86 5.58 -15.06
C GLU A 576 -73.03 6.52 -14.18
N LEU A 577 -73.61 7.60 -13.66
CA LEU A 577 -72.96 8.52 -12.73
C LEU A 577 -72.63 7.86 -11.38
N SER A 578 -73.58 7.11 -10.81
CA SER A 578 -73.36 6.32 -9.58
C SER A 578 -72.34 5.20 -9.80
N SER A 579 -72.39 4.51 -10.95
CA SER A 579 -71.39 3.53 -11.38
C SER A 579 -69.99 4.14 -11.50
N TYR A 580 -69.86 5.30 -12.15
CA TYR A 580 -68.61 6.04 -12.27
C TYR A 580 -68.08 6.49 -10.90
N SER A 581 -68.95 7.04 -10.04
CA SER A 581 -68.57 7.43 -8.69
C SER A 581 -68.09 6.24 -7.86
N SER A 582 -68.73 5.07 -7.99
CA SER A 582 -68.26 3.84 -7.33
C SER A 582 -66.86 3.43 -7.81
N ARG A 583 -66.60 3.49 -9.12
CA ARG A 583 -65.27 3.19 -9.69
C ARG A 583 -64.20 4.19 -9.22
N LEU A 584 -64.52 5.47 -9.16
CA LEU A 584 -63.62 6.51 -8.63
C LEU A 584 -63.33 6.30 -7.14
N SER A 585 -64.36 6.03 -6.33
CA SER A 585 -64.19 5.79 -4.89
C SER A 585 -63.24 4.62 -4.62
N ARG A 586 -63.27 3.58 -5.46
CA ARG A 586 -62.34 2.46 -5.40
C ARG A 586 -60.91 2.86 -5.78
N HIS A 587 -60.73 3.66 -6.83
CA HIS A 587 -59.42 4.12 -7.29
C HIS A 587 -58.70 5.00 -6.25
N PHE A 588 -59.44 5.93 -5.65
CA PHE A 588 -58.90 6.87 -4.66
C PHE A 588 -59.03 6.37 -3.21
N CYS A 589 -59.53 5.14 -2.99
CA CYS A 589 -59.81 4.58 -1.66
C CYS A 589 -60.71 5.47 -0.77
N VAL A 590 -61.67 6.16 -1.39
CA VAL A 590 -62.65 7.05 -0.73
C VAL A 590 -63.88 6.27 -0.30
N ARG A 591 -64.46 6.64 0.85
CA ARG A 591 -65.62 5.97 1.44
C ARG A 591 -66.95 6.35 0.79
N GLU A 592 -67.09 7.60 0.39
CA GLU A 592 -68.35 8.15 -0.12
C GLU A 592 -68.51 7.89 -1.62
N ILE A 593 -69.70 7.45 -2.01
CA ILE A 593 -70.16 7.33 -3.39
C ILE A 593 -71.22 8.41 -3.61
N PHE A 594 -71.06 9.18 -4.68
CA PHE A 594 -72.00 10.22 -5.08
C PHE A 594 -73.25 9.60 -5.72
N GLU A 595 -74.42 9.92 -5.16
CA GLU A 595 -75.72 9.61 -5.74
C GLU A 595 -76.60 10.85 -5.81
N GLN A 596 -77.41 10.92 -6.86
CA GLN A 596 -78.37 12.00 -7.06
C GLN A 596 -79.74 11.41 -7.46
N ASN A 597 -80.79 11.89 -6.79
CA ASN A 597 -82.18 11.54 -7.11
C ASN A 597 -82.72 12.40 -8.27
N LEU A 598 -83.85 12.00 -8.87
CA LEU A 598 -84.48 12.72 -9.99
C LEU A 598 -84.93 14.15 -9.62
N GLU A 599 -85.17 14.39 -8.33
CA GLU A 599 -85.53 15.67 -7.72
C GLU A 599 -84.31 16.59 -7.49
N GLY A 600 -83.09 16.09 -7.74
CA GLY A 600 -81.83 16.83 -7.61
C GLY A 600 -81.18 16.76 -6.24
N GLU A 601 -81.77 16.03 -5.27
CA GLU A 601 -81.18 15.79 -3.95
C GLU A 601 -79.95 14.88 -4.05
N VAL A 602 -78.85 15.31 -3.43
CA VAL A 602 -77.57 14.58 -3.40
C VAL A 602 -77.47 13.78 -2.11
N VAL A 603 -77.23 12.48 -2.23
CA VAL A 603 -77.03 11.55 -1.11
C VAL A 603 -75.69 10.86 -1.29
N PHE A 604 -74.92 10.70 -0.22
CA PHE A 604 -73.68 9.93 -0.24
C PHE A 604 -73.93 8.52 0.29
N GLN A 605 -73.75 7.50 -0.55
CA GLN A 605 -73.71 6.12 -0.07
C GLN A 605 -72.33 5.80 0.48
N LEU A 606 -72.29 5.13 1.63
CA LEU A 606 -71.05 4.71 2.27
C LEU A 606 -70.68 3.30 1.80
N ARG A 607 -69.53 3.20 1.15
CA ARG A 607 -68.95 1.94 0.70
C ARG A 607 -68.37 1.17 1.90
N GLU A 608 -68.39 -0.17 1.83
CA GLU A 608 -67.59 -1.01 2.74
C GLU A 608 -66.17 -1.22 2.21
N PRO A 609 -65.15 -1.31 3.10
CA PRO A 609 -63.78 -1.46 2.64
C PRO A 609 -63.54 -2.85 2.01
N GLU A 610 -62.75 -2.89 0.95
CA GLU A 610 -62.39 -4.11 0.22
C GLU A 610 -61.40 -4.98 1.02
N PRO A 611 -61.20 -6.27 0.65
CA PRO A 611 -60.28 -7.16 1.38
C PRO A 611 -58.85 -6.63 1.49
N HIS A 612 -58.34 -5.98 0.43
CA HIS A 612 -56.99 -5.39 0.41
C HIS A 612 -56.90 -4.13 1.29
N GLU A 613 -57.94 -3.29 1.28
CA GLU A 613 -58.06 -2.11 2.15
C GLU A 613 -58.15 -2.55 3.63
N LYS A 614 -58.95 -3.58 3.93
CA LYS A 614 -59.07 -4.21 5.25
C LYS A 614 -57.74 -4.81 5.74
N GLN A 615 -56.96 -5.45 4.86
CA GLN A 615 -55.66 -6.03 5.22
C GLN A 615 -54.62 -4.95 5.53
N LEU A 616 -54.61 -3.85 4.77
CA LEU A 616 -53.74 -2.70 5.02
C LEU A 616 -54.16 -1.93 6.29
N GLN A 617 -55.46 -1.76 6.55
CA GLN A 617 -55.97 -1.22 7.80
C GLN A 617 -55.56 -2.07 9.02
N LYS A 618 -55.59 -3.40 8.92
CA LYS A 618 -55.08 -4.29 9.97
C LYS A 618 -53.58 -4.12 10.21
N ARG A 619 -52.77 -4.01 9.14
CA ARG A 619 -51.31 -3.78 9.26
C ARG A 619 -51.00 -2.42 9.89
N THR A 620 -51.75 -1.38 9.55
CA THR A 620 -51.56 -0.02 10.10
C THR A 620 -52.01 0.07 11.55
N GLY A 621 -53.13 -0.57 11.91
CA GLY A 621 -53.56 -0.74 13.30
C GLY A 621 -52.49 -1.42 14.16
N ARG A 622 -51.88 -2.51 13.67
CA ARG A 622 -50.77 -3.22 14.36
C ARG A 622 -49.53 -2.34 14.56
N ARG A 623 -49.09 -1.62 13.52
CA ARG A 623 -47.94 -0.70 13.61
C ARG A 623 -48.19 0.47 14.57
N ARG A 624 -49.41 1.02 14.58
CA ARG A 624 -49.83 2.08 15.51
C ARG A 624 -49.93 1.55 16.94
N GLY A 625 -50.43 0.33 17.14
CA GLY A 625 -50.40 -0.39 18.41
C GLY A 625 -48.98 -0.52 18.97
N LYS A 626 -48.02 -0.98 18.15
CA LYS A 626 -46.58 -1.04 18.51
C LYS A 626 -46.02 0.34 18.90
N ARG A 627 -46.39 1.42 18.20
CA ARG A 627 -45.96 2.80 18.56
C ARG A 627 -46.60 3.31 19.85
N ARG A 628 -47.91 3.11 20.05
CA ARG A 628 -48.63 3.50 21.29
C ARG A 628 -48.09 2.72 22.48
N PHE A 629 -47.79 1.42 22.30
CA PHE A 629 -47.14 0.60 23.32
C PHE A 629 -45.74 1.11 23.68
N LYS A 630 -44.87 1.39 22.70
CA LYS A 630 -43.53 1.99 22.95
C LYS A 630 -43.62 3.36 23.64
N ALA A 631 -44.59 4.19 23.27
CA ALA A 631 -44.82 5.49 23.92
C ALA A 631 -45.35 5.34 25.35
N ASN A 632 -46.21 4.36 25.61
CA ASN A 632 -46.75 4.06 26.93
C ASN A 632 -45.70 3.40 27.84
N MET A 633 -44.81 2.55 27.32
CA MET A 633 -43.64 2.04 28.04
C MET A 633 -42.72 3.19 28.49
N ARG A 634 -42.43 4.15 27.60
CA ARG A 634 -41.66 5.36 27.96
C ARG A 634 -42.36 6.24 29.02
N LYS A 635 -43.70 6.26 29.06
CA LYS A 635 -44.49 6.93 30.11
C LYS A 635 -44.54 6.12 31.42
N ARG A 636 -44.53 4.79 31.35
CA ARG A 636 -44.51 3.88 32.50
C ARG A 636 -43.14 3.90 33.20
N ASP A 637 -42.05 3.95 32.44
CA ASP A 637 -40.70 4.14 32.99
C ASP A 637 -40.52 5.50 33.71
N ARG A 638 -41.20 6.56 33.23
CA ARG A 638 -41.22 7.85 33.93
C ARG A 638 -42.09 7.85 35.20
N SER A 639 -43.09 6.97 35.30
CA SER A 639 -43.97 6.85 36.48
C SER A 639 -43.48 5.82 37.51
N GLY A 640 -42.62 4.88 37.12
CA GLY A 640 -41.98 3.90 38.01
C GLY A 640 -40.98 4.49 39.01
N ARG A 641 -40.50 5.73 38.83
CA ARG A 641 -39.60 6.41 39.78
C ARG A 641 -40.30 7.13 40.94
N ARG A 642 -41.63 7.09 41.04
CA ARG A 642 -42.40 7.73 42.12
C ARG A 642 -43.23 6.73 42.94
N ARG A 643 -42.62 5.73 43.59
CA ARG A 643 -43.15 5.13 44.84
C ARG A 643 -42.20 4.08 45.45
N ALA A 644 -41.39 4.53 46.40
CA ALA A 644 -40.81 3.84 47.58
C ALA A 644 -39.44 4.49 47.89
N GLY A 645 -39.18 5.18 48.99
CA GLY A 645 -39.94 5.46 50.22
C GLY A 645 -39.51 6.78 50.85
N SER A 646 -40.33 7.25 51.78
CA SER A 646 -40.32 8.54 52.48
C SER A 646 -39.24 8.65 53.57
N LEU A 647 -38.72 9.86 53.83
CA LEU A 647 -38.72 10.52 55.15
C LEU A 647 -38.35 12.03 54.99
N LYS A 648 -39.10 12.91 55.68
CA LYS A 648 -38.90 14.38 55.83
C LYS A 648 -37.71 14.68 56.77
N PRO A 649 -37.04 15.86 56.72
CA PRO A 649 -37.55 17.18 57.19
C PRO A 649 -37.31 18.32 56.17
N ALA A 650 -38.18 19.34 56.02
CA ALA A 650 -38.45 20.56 56.81
C ALA A 650 -37.46 21.72 56.53
N GLU A 651 -38.06 22.90 56.24
CA GLU A 651 -37.48 24.27 56.08
C GLU A 651 -36.50 24.48 54.91
N GLU A 652 -36.33 25.62 54.24
CA GLU A 652 -37.00 26.90 53.94
C GLU A 652 -36.05 27.60 52.91
N THR A 653 -36.49 28.68 52.24
CA THR A 653 -35.73 29.62 51.35
C THR A 653 -35.41 29.13 49.92
N GLU A 654 -35.90 29.81 48.85
CA GLU A 654 -35.36 31.04 48.19
C GLU A 654 -33.87 30.84 47.83
N GLU A 655 -33.42 30.77 46.57
CA GLU A 655 -33.26 31.87 45.61
C GLU A 655 -32.75 31.35 44.23
N GLU A 656 -32.51 32.30 43.33
CA GLU A 656 -32.27 32.28 41.88
C GLU A 656 -30.96 31.64 41.35
N GLU A 657 -30.88 31.64 40.00
CA GLU A 657 -29.70 31.74 39.12
C GLU A 657 -29.17 30.46 38.39
N ASP A 658 -29.28 30.52 37.05
CA ASP A 658 -28.38 29.94 36.03
C ASP A 658 -26.96 30.58 36.14
N PRO A 659 -25.90 30.25 35.35
CA PRO A 659 -25.55 29.08 34.52
C PRO A 659 -24.04 28.65 34.72
N GLU A 660 -23.49 27.93 33.75
CA GLU A 660 -22.06 27.87 33.32
C GLU A 660 -21.11 26.71 33.74
N VAL A 661 -20.78 25.90 32.72
CA VAL A 661 -19.46 25.75 32.05
C VAL A 661 -18.24 25.17 32.83
N GLU A 662 -17.79 24.04 32.27
CA GLU A 662 -16.41 23.54 32.07
C GLU A 662 -15.53 22.93 33.18
N SER A 663 -14.82 21.88 32.71
CA SER A 663 -13.38 21.57 32.94
C SER A 663 -13.00 20.53 34.02
N SER A 664 -12.82 19.30 33.51
CA SER A 664 -11.54 18.59 33.36
C SER A 664 -10.62 18.20 34.55
N THR A 665 -10.07 16.98 34.37
CA THR A 665 -8.65 16.55 34.50
C THR A 665 -8.13 15.85 35.78
N THR A 666 -7.68 14.59 35.57
CA THR A 666 -6.39 13.95 35.99
C THR A 666 -6.15 13.62 37.47
N GLN A 667 -5.37 12.60 37.89
CA GLN A 667 -4.39 11.69 37.25
C GLN A 667 -4.12 10.49 38.22
N GLU A 668 -3.72 9.35 37.64
CA GLU A 668 -2.52 8.54 38.00
C GLU A 668 -2.49 7.25 38.88
N VAL A 669 -1.95 6.19 38.22
CA VAL A 669 -1.02 5.06 38.58
C VAL A 669 -1.39 4.16 39.80
N VAL A 670 -1.17 2.83 39.89
CA VAL A 670 -0.10 1.92 39.41
C VAL A 670 -0.52 0.43 39.54
N MET A 671 0.17 -0.42 38.77
CA MET A 671 0.59 -1.83 39.02
C MET A 671 -0.16 -2.95 38.28
N SER A 672 0.54 -3.52 37.29
CA SER A 672 0.46 -4.93 36.86
C SER A 672 1.12 -5.86 37.90
N PRO A 673 0.92 -7.20 37.83
CA PRO A 673 1.91 -8.03 37.10
C PRO A 673 1.38 -9.32 36.41
N GLN A 674 2.05 -9.62 35.28
CA GLN A 674 2.55 -10.90 34.71
C GLN A 674 1.96 -12.28 35.09
N LYS A 675 1.68 -13.09 34.04
CA LYS A 675 2.39 -14.33 33.56
C LYS A 675 1.41 -15.16 32.71
N SER A 676 1.60 -15.42 31.40
CA SER A 676 2.64 -16.13 30.62
C SER A 676 2.48 -17.66 30.55
N VAL A 677 2.79 -18.21 29.35
CA VAL A 677 3.12 -19.59 28.90
C VAL A 677 2.09 -20.11 27.88
N LEU A 678 2.41 -20.73 26.73
CA LEU A 678 3.53 -20.81 25.76
C LEU A 678 3.22 -22.05 24.88
N SER A 679 3.40 -21.95 23.55
CA SER A 679 3.87 -23.00 22.59
C SER A 679 3.58 -22.45 21.19
N GLU A 680 4.51 -21.95 20.37
CA GLU A 680 5.81 -22.47 19.90
C GLU A 680 5.67 -23.67 18.95
N GLU A 681 5.74 -23.40 17.64
CA GLU A 681 6.63 -24.09 16.69
C GLU A 681 6.74 -23.28 15.38
N MET A 682 7.97 -23.01 14.99
CA MET A 682 8.37 -22.42 13.71
C MET A 682 8.56 -23.55 12.68
N ASP A 683 8.47 -23.24 11.38
CA ASP A 683 9.47 -23.76 10.45
C ASP A 683 9.70 -22.81 9.26
N GLU A 684 10.96 -22.65 8.89
CA GLU A 684 11.49 -21.71 7.91
C GLU A 684 11.81 -22.39 6.57
N SER A 685 11.55 -21.65 5.49
CA SER A 685 12.42 -21.49 4.30
C SER A 685 12.49 -22.58 3.20
N ARG A 686 12.29 -22.14 1.94
CA ARG A 686 13.30 -21.91 0.86
C ARG A 686 12.91 -22.43 -0.54
N GLU A 687 13.23 -21.56 -1.51
CA GLU A 687 13.73 -21.77 -2.88
C GLU A 687 12.78 -22.15 -4.05
N ASP A 688 12.60 -21.16 -4.94
CA ASP A 688 12.79 -21.13 -6.40
C ASP A 688 12.51 -22.38 -7.24
N SER A 689 11.68 -22.22 -8.29
CA SER A 689 12.10 -22.35 -9.70
C SER A 689 10.90 -22.23 -10.67
N ILE A 690 11.07 -21.40 -11.71
CA ILE A 690 10.36 -21.46 -13.00
C ILE A 690 11.33 -22.11 -14.01
N PRO A 691 10.84 -22.85 -15.03
CA PRO A 691 11.04 -22.39 -16.41
C PRO A 691 9.82 -22.58 -17.33
N GLY A 692 9.75 -21.77 -18.42
CA GLY A 692 8.78 -21.83 -19.54
C GLY A 692 8.87 -23.12 -20.38
N LEU A 693 8.23 -23.32 -21.55
CA LEU A 693 7.67 -22.44 -22.60
C LEU A 693 6.90 -23.35 -23.60
N GLU A 694 5.85 -22.79 -24.25
CA GLU A 694 5.39 -22.94 -25.66
C GLU A 694 4.79 -24.24 -26.32
N GLU A 695 3.69 -23.95 -27.06
CA GLU A 695 3.16 -24.48 -28.35
C GLU A 695 2.59 -25.92 -28.48
N ILE A 696 1.62 -26.29 -29.33
CA ILE A 696 0.47 -25.73 -30.12
C ILE A 696 -0.25 -26.99 -30.74
N GLN A 697 -1.60 -27.01 -30.81
CA GLN A 697 -2.52 -27.83 -31.67
C GLN A 697 -2.47 -29.39 -31.59
N VAL A 698 -3.56 -30.18 -31.67
CA VAL A 698 -4.72 -30.21 -32.59
C VAL A 698 -5.93 -30.95 -31.93
N ASP A 699 -7.13 -30.54 -32.34
CA ASP A 699 -8.50 -31.08 -32.13
C ASP A 699 -8.72 -32.61 -32.09
N ARG A 700 -9.66 -33.05 -31.22
CA ARG A 700 -10.83 -33.86 -31.63
C ARG A 700 -11.92 -33.94 -30.55
N ASP A 701 -13.14 -33.57 -30.93
CA ASP A 701 -14.38 -33.64 -30.17
C ASP A 701 -14.77 -35.05 -29.66
N SER A 702 -15.29 -35.12 -28.43
CA SER A 702 -16.71 -35.39 -28.14
C SER A 702 -16.91 -35.92 -26.71
N SER A 703 -17.63 -35.16 -25.87
CA SER A 703 -18.70 -35.63 -24.97
C SER A 703 -18.90 -34.66 -23.79
N LEU A 704 -20.09 -34.07 -23.78
CA LEU A 704 -20.76 -33.26 -22.75
C LEU A 704 -20.31 -33.52 -21.30
N ARG A 705 -19.80 -32.48 -20.62
CA ARG A 705 -19.91 -32.32 -19.16
C ARG A 705 -20.05 -30.84 -18.78
N SER A 706 -21.02 -30.59 -17.92
CA SER A 706 -21.53 -29.32 -17.38
C SER A 706 -20.50 -28.51 -16.58
N PRO A 707 -20.66 -27.18 -16.45
CA PRO A 707 -19.82 -26.36 -15.57
C PRO A 707 -20.20 -26.53 -14.07
N PRO A 708 -19.28 -26.20 -13.15
CA PRO A 708 -19.40 -26.50 -11.73
C PRO A 708 -20.33 -25.54 -10.98
N ASN A 709 -20.89 -26.07 -9.89
CA ASN A 709 -21.99 -25.56 -9.09
C ASN A 709 -21.79 -24.13 -8.54
N GLN A 710 -22.73 -23.24 -8.86
CA GLN A 710 -23.04 -21.99 -8.14
C GLN A 710 -23.80 -22.26 -6.82
N ALA A 711 -23.39 -23.27 -6.05
CA ALA A 711 -24.13 -23.71 -4.87
C ALA A 711 -23.52 -23.25 -3.53
N SER A 712 -22.31 -22.66 -3.52
CA SER A 712 -21.63 -22.33 -2.25
C SER A 712 -21.68 -20.84 -1.86
N VAL A 713 -22.24 -19.97 -2.70
CA VAL A 713 -22.46 -18.54 -2.37
C VAL A 713 -23.92 -18.30 -2.02
N LEU A 714 -24.86 -19.01 -2.64
CA LEU A 714 -26.28 -19.00 -2.25
C LEU A 714 -26.51 -19.51 -0.82
N VAL A 715 -25.73 -20.49 -0.36
CA VAL A 715 -25.89 -21.05 1.00
C VAL A 715 -25.48 -20.07 2.10
N HIS A 716 -24.59 -19.10 1.83
CA HIS A 716 -24.18 -18.13 2.85
C HIS A 716 -25.12 -16.92 2.95
N GLU A 717 -25.82 -16.58 1.85
CA GLU A 717 -26.87 -15.55 1.84
C GLU A 717 -28.22 -16.12 2.33
N GLU A 718 -28.55 -17.37 1.99
CA GLU A 718 -29.73 -18.07 2.52
C GLU A 718 -29.59 -18.34 4.04
N GLU A 719 -28.40 -18.67 4.56
CA GLU A 719 -28.19 -18.82 6.01
C GLU A 719 -28.20 -17.48 6.79
N GLU A 720 -27.92 -16.34 6.15
CA GLU A 720 -28.06 -15.02 6.79
C GLU A 720 -29.50 -14.48 6.72
N GLU A 721 -30.25 -14.80 5.66
CA GLU A 721 -31.69 -14.51 5.59
C GLU A 721 -32.49 -15.43 6.52
N GLU A 722 -32.18 -16.73 6.60
CA GLU A 722 -32.82 -17.65 7.56
C GLU A 722 -32.50 -17.27 9.01
N LYS A 723 -31.29 -16.78 9.32
CA LYS A 723 -30.98 -16.28 10.68
C LYS A 723 -31.69 -14.98 11.02
N LYS A 724 -31.96 -14.11 10.03
CA LYS A 724 -32.75 -12.88 10.24
C LYS A 724 -34.24 -13.17 10.33
N GLU A 725 -34.77 -14.12 9.56
CA GLU A 725 -36.14 -14.58 9.68
C GLU A 725 -36.35 -15.37 10.98
N GLU A 726 -35.40 -16.20 11.43
CA GLU A 726 -35.46 -16.87 12.74
C GLU A 726 -35.27 -15.91 13.92
N GLU A 727 -34.48 -14.84 13.81
CA GLU A 727 -34.42 -13.78 14.84
C GLU A 727 -35.70 -12.94 14.86
N GLU A 728 -36.30 -12.60 13.72
CA GLU A 728 -37.60 -11.92 13.66
C GLU A 728 -38.74 -12.81 14.17
N GLU A 729 -38.74 -14.11 13.87
CA GLU A 729 -39.71 -15.08 14.41
C GLU A 729 -39.49 -15.33 15.91
N ARG A 730 -38.25 -15.41 16.41
CA ARG A 730 -37.97 -15.52 17.85
C ARG A 730 -38.33 -14.25 18.62
N GLU A 731 -38.10 -13.06 18.05
CA GLU A 731 -38.58 -11.81 18.65
C GLU A 731 -40.12 -11.75 18.63
N GLU A 732 -40.80 -12.28 17.59
CA GLU A 732 -42.26 -12.39 17.56
C GLU A 732 -42.81 -13.46 18.52
N GLU A 733 -42.09 -14.56 18.76
CA GLU A 733 -42.45 -15.62 19.72
C GLU A 733 -42.19 -15.22 21.19
N GLU A 734 -41.08 -14.53 21.50
CA GLU A 734 -40.84 -13.93 22.83
C GLU A 734 -41.85 -12.79 23.13
N TRP A 735 -42.30 -12.07 22.11
CA TRP A 735 -43.40 -11.10 22.25
C TRP A 735 -44.77 -11.77 22.46
N ARG A 736 -45.04 -12.88 21.79
CA ARG A 736 -46.30 -13.64 21.96
C ARG A 736 -46.40 -14.27 23.35
N SER A 737 -45.29 -14.76 23.89
CA SER A 737 -45.27 -15.42 25.20
C SER A 737 -45.35 -14.43 26.37
N SER A 738 -44.85 -13.20 26.21
CA SER A 738 -44.92 -12.16 27.26
C SER A 738 -46.21 -11.33 27.27
N SER A 739 -47.07 -11.43 26.25
CA SER A 739 -48.31 -10.64 26.11
C SER A 739 -49.61 -11.47 26.01
N ALA A 740 -49.51 -12.79 26.15
CA ALA A 740 -50.63 -13.71 25.93
C ALA A 740 -51.85 -13.48 26.85
N ASP A 741 -51.66 -12.93 28.06
CA ASP A 741 -52.72 -12.82 29.06
C ASP A 741 -53.37 -11.42 29.19
N GLU A 742 -52.87 -10.37 28.52
CA GLU A 742 -53.55 -9.06 28.47
C GLU A 742 -54.08 -8.68 27.07
N VAL A 743 -53.63 -9.33 25.99
CA VAL A 743 -54.06 -8.99 24.62
C VAL A 743 -55.40 -9.64 24.25
N LYS A 744 -55.75 -10.79 24.84
CA LYS A 744 -57.04 -11.46 24.59
C LYS A 744 -58.26 -10.67 25.08
N ALA A 745 -58.10 -9.81 26.09
CA ALA A 745 -59.19 -9.00 26.60
C ALA A 745 -59.39 -7.68 25.84
N GLN A 746 -58.52 -7.34 24.89
CA GLN A 746 -58.57 -6.07 24.13
C GLN A 746 -58.77 -6.27 22.61
N GLU A 747 -58.64 -7.50 22.08
CA GLU A 747 -58.97 -7.81 20.68
C GLU A 747 -60.48 -7.87 20.42
N GLU A 748 -61.32 -8.11 21.43
CA GLU A 748 -62.79 -8.11 21.29
C GLU A 748 -63.44 -6.73 21.43
N SER A 749 -62.67 -5.67 21.72
CA SER A 749 -63.21 -4.30 21.85
C SER A 749 -62.91 -3.38 20.66
N LEU A 750 -62.30 -3.88 19.57
CA LEU A 750 -62.11 -3.09 18.34
C LEU A 750 -63.36 -3.16 17.46
N GLY A 751 -64.49 -2.70 18.03
CA GLY A 751 -65.58 -2.16 17.22
C GLY A 751 -65.09 -0.88 16.53
N GLU A 752 -65.44 -0.75 15.25
CA GLU A 752 -65.37 0.47 14.42
C GLU A 752 -64.22 1.45 14.72
N ILE A 753 -63.25 1.53 13.80
CA ILE A 753 -62.35 2.68 13.74
C ILE A 753 -63.23 3.95 13.74
N SER A 754 -63.14 4.76 14.80
CA SER A 754 -63.86 6.02 14.91
C SER A 754 -63.51 6.93 13.73
N GLN A 755 -64.50 7.68 13.20
CA GLN A 755 -64.32 8.66 12.12
C GLN A 755 -63.18 9.67 12.37
N GLU A 756 -62.73 9.82 13.62
CA GLU A 756 -61.61 10.65 14.05
C GLU A 756 -60.22 10.20 13.56
N GLU A 757 -60.08 8.99 12.98
CA GLU A 757 -58.76 8.45 12.58
C GLU A 757 -58.54 8.31 11.05
N MET A 758 -59.51 8.70 10.22
CA MET A 758 -59.39 8.72 8.75
C MET A 758 -58.87 10.09 8.24
N GLU A 759 -58.05 10.09 7.19
CA GLU A 759 -57.73 11.34 6.48
C GLU A 759 -58.97 11.79 5.72
N PHE A 760 -59.38 13.04 5.90
CA PHE A 760 -60.49 13.65 5.17
C PHE A 760 -60.02 14.86 4.37
N PHE A 761 -60.68 15.13 3.26
CA PHE A 761 -60.47 16.33 2.48
C PHE A 761 -61.81 16.97 2.13
N THR A 762 -61.82 18.29 2.05
CA THR A 762 -63.00 19.07 1.67
C THR A 762 -62.81 19.60 0.25
N THR A 763 -63.74 19.29 -0.64
CA THR A 763 -63.72 19.83 -2.00
C THR A 763 -64.12 21.31 -2.00
N SER A 764 -63.82 22.02 -3.10
CA SER A 764 -64.26 23.41 -3.33
C SER A 764 -65.79 23.57 -3.33
N SER A 765 -66.54 22.49 -3.55
CA SER A 765 -68.00 22.43 -3.42
C SER A 765 -68.50 22.32 -1.97
N GLY A 766 -67.60 22.22 -0.98
CA GLY A 766 -67.93 22.10 0.44
C GLY A 766 -68.23 20.67 0.93
N ASN A 767 -68.04 19.65 0.07
CA ASN A 767 -68.26 18.26 0.44
C ASN A 767 -67.03 17.69 1.14
N THR A 768 -67.24 16.90 2.20
CA THR A 768 -66.17 16.24 2.95
C THR A 768 -66.12 14.76 2.58
N TYR A 769 -64.95 14.29 2.15
CA TYR A 769 -64.69 12.90 1.80
C TYR A 769 -63.71 12.26 2.78
N PHE A 770 -63.91 11.00 3.12
CA PHE A 770 -63.07 10.23 4.03
C PHE A 770 -62.33 9.13 3.28
N VAL A 771 -61.01 9.06 3.46
CA VAL A 771 -60.14 8.08 2.79
C VAL A 771 -59.84 6.93 3.73
N PHE A 772 -60.05 5.69 3.25
CA PHE A 772 -59.83 4.46 4.01
C PHE A 772 -58.36 4.18 4.33
N LEU A 773 -57.42 4.78 3.57
CA LEU A 773 -55.98 4.59 3.69
C LEU A 773 -55.23 5.92 3.50
N PRO A 774 -54.29 6.28 4.40
CA PRO A 774 -53.38 7.39 4.15
C PRO A 774 -52.46 7.08 2.95
N LEU A 775 -52.42 7.96 1.94
CA LEU A 775 -51.58 7.82 0.74
C LEU A 775 -50.08 7.56 1.07
N LYS A 776 -49.60 8.06 2.23
CA LYS A 776 -48.26 7.82 2.78
C LYS A 776 -47.91 6.34 3.01
N GLN A 777 -48.91 5.47 3.20
CA GLN A 777 -48.70 4.06 3.54
C GLN A 777 -48.87 3.13 2.34
N GLU A 778 -49.53 3.59 1.27
CA GLU A 778 -49.64 2.85 0.02
C GLU A 778 -48.29 2.82 -0.73
N GLU A 779 -47.57 3.95 -0.78
CA GLU A 779 -46.25 4.03 -1.41
C GLU A 779 -45.20 3.15 -0.71
N ASN A 780 -45.21 3.07 0.61
CA ASN A 780 -44.30 2.22 1.40
C ASN A 780 -44.54 0.71 1.20
N SER A 781 -45.65 0.30 0.58
CA SER A 781 -45.96 -1.10 0.27
C SER A 781 -45.65 -1.49 -1.17
N LYS A 782 -45.51 -0.49 -2.06
CA LYS A 782 -45.22 -0.66 -3.50
C LYS A 782 -43.75 -0.34 -3.85
N THR A 783 -43.03 0.37 -3.00
CA THR A 783 -41.60 0.67 -3.21
C THR A 783 -40.72 -0.48 -2.71
N PRO A 784 -39.90 -1.11 -3.56
CA PRO A 784 -38.75 -1.87 -3.06
C PRO A 784 -37.83 -0.86 -2.36
N HIS A 785 -37.55 -1.13 -1.08
CA HIS A 785 -36.65 -0.43 -0.17
C HIS A 785 -36.03 0.86 -0.71
N SER A 786 -36.55 2.01 -0.25
CA SER A 786 -35.82 3.29 -0.31
C SER A 786 -34.64 3.27 0.67
N ASN A 787 -33.68 2.38 0.41
CA ASN A 787 -32.35 2.44 0.99
C ASN A 787 -31.53 3.32 0.05
N LEU A 788 -31.71 4.64 0.13
CA LEU A 788 -30.55 5.50 -0.10
C LEU A 788 -29.58 5.08 1.00
N PRO A 789 -28.46 4.41 0.68
CA PRO A 789 -27.57 3.97 1.73
C PRO A 789 -27.08 5.24 2.40
N ALA A 790 -27.33 5.39 3.70
CA ALA A 790 -26.69 6.39 4.55
C ALA A 790 -25.13 6.27 4.54
N ILE A 791 -24.60 5.35 3.73
CA ILE A 791 -23.21 4.94 3.59
C ILE A 791 -22.44 5.87 2.62
N PHE A 792 -23.10 6.63 1.73
CA PHE A 792 -22.40 7.49 0.75
C PHE A 792 -22.12 8.92 1.23
N PHE A 793 -22.68 9.36 2.35
CA PHE A 793 -22.48 10.71 2.90
C PHE A 793 -21.34 10.77 3.91
N LYS A 794 -20.12 10.39 3.50
CA LYS A 794 -18.93 10.72 4.30
C LYS A 794 -18.49 12.17 4.09
N ASP A 795 -18.78 12.76 2.93
CA ASP A 795 -18.46 14.15 2.63
C ASP A 795 -19.70 15.06 2.64
N SER A 796 -19.62 16.10 3.46
CA SER A 796 -20.66 17.11 3.60
C SER A 796 -20.97 17.89 2.31
N SER A 797 -20.08 17.84 1.31
CA SER A 797 -20.22 18.49 0.01
C SER A 797 -21.07 17.68 -0.97
N SER A 798 -20.82 16.37 -1.11
CA SER A 798 -21.60 15.49 -1.99
C SER A 798 -23.03 15.32 -1.50
N ALA A 799 -23.24 15.34 -0.18
CA ALA A 799 -24.56 15.33 0.43
C ALA A 799 -25.44 16.50 -0.01
N ARG A 800 -24.86 17.71 -0.03
CA ARG A 800 -25.57 18.94 -0.39
C ARG A 800 -25.93 19.01 -1.88
N VAL A 801 -25.06 18.49 -2.74
CA VAL A 801 -25.30 18.42 -4.20
C VAL A 801 -26.51 17.53 -4.52
N LEU A 802 -26.73 16.46 -3.76
CA LEU A 802 -27.81 15.52 -4.01
C LEU A 802 -29.17 15.95 -3.46
N GLU A 803 -29.20 16.68 -2.33
CA GLU A 803 -30.44 17.19 -1.74
C GLU A 803 -31.25 18.06 -2.72
N GLU A 804 -30.56 18.82 -3.58
CA GLU A 804 -31.20 19.72 -4.54
C GLU A 804 -31.81 18.99 -5.75
N VAL A 805 -31.54 17.69 -5.93
CA VAL A 805 -31.98 16.90 -7.10
C VAL A 805 -33.04 15.87 -6.73
N ILE A 806 -33.33 15.62 -5.46
CA ILE A 806 -34.31 14.60 -5.05
C ILE A 806 -35.73 15.15 -5.17
N ILE A 807 -36.66 14.40 -5.80
CA ILE A 807 -38.09 14.75 -5.77
C ILE A 807 -38.64 14.40 -4.38
N PRO A 808 -39.18 15.38 -3.63
CA PRO A 808 -39.71 15.10 -2.30
C PRO A 808 -40.92 14.17 -2.38
N SER A 809 -40.87 13.04 -1.68
CA SER A 809 -42.01 12.11 -1.58
C SER A 809 -43.28 12.79 -1.04
N ARG A 810 -43.13 13.82 -0.19
CA ARG A 810 -44.24 14.65 0.30
C ARG A 810 -44.97 15.38 -0.84
N LEU A 811 -44.26 15.84 -1.87
CA LEU A 811 -44.87 16.53 -3.01
C LEU A 811 -45.69 15.55 -3.85
N VAL A 812 -45.14 14.37 -4.13
CA VAL A 812 -45.83 13.29 -4.86
C VAL A 812 -47.15 12.94 -4.17
N LEU A 813 -47.14 12.85 -2.85
CA LEU A 813 -48.33 12.58 -2.04
C LEU A 813 -49.33 13.74 -2.06
N GLU A 814 -48.87 14.98 -2.04
CA GLU A 814 -49.76 16.16 -2.13
C GLU A 814 -50.45 16.24 -3.50
N ILE A 815 -49.71 15.94 -4.56
CA ILE A 815 -50.24 15.86 -5.93
C ILE A 815 -51.33 14.79 -6.05
N LYS A 816 -51.19 13.64 -5.37
CA LYS A 816 -52.22 12.59 -5.36
C LYS A 816 -53.45 12.96 -4.52
N LYS A 817 -53.33 13.93 -3.60
CA LYS A 817 -54.43 14.39 -2.73
C LYS A 817 -55.28 15.46 -3.39
N GLN A 818 -54.66 16.33 -4.18
CA GLN A 818 -55.33 17.32 -5.01
C GLN A 818 -56.08 16.63 -6.15
#